data_AF-A0A1I2DDP5-F1
#
_entry.id   AF-A0A1I2DDP5-F1
#
_cell.length_a   1.000
_cell.length_b   1.000
_cell.length_c   1.000
_cell.angle_alpha   90.00
_cell.angle_beta   90.00
_cell.angle_gamma   90.00
#
_symmetry.space_group_name_H-M   'P 1'
#
loop_
_entity.id
_entity.type
_entity.pdbx_description
1 polymer ?
#
loop_
_entity_poly.entity_id
_entity_poly.type
_entity_poly.pdbx_seq_one_letter_code
_entity_poly.pdbx_strand_id
1 'polypeptide(L)'
;MKNYKIKNKLALALIAISFIASGCSNAQTKSSSTSTATTAVTSITDKYSDRDLDPSWDESTATKITLSGNSITTSGYGAQEKNGSLIIQSGGTYVLSGTLDSAQIIVEAPDTDKVQIVFNNVSITNKDSIPLNIKTADKVFLTLADNTTNKIVDNSGAATSNNSNTSSVSNTSTNTANSESTATNSTDNNSSTTNKTDLPDAAIYSKCNLTINGNGSLTVNSNNNEGIKSKDELVITGGNIKVDSKGDALTGKDSIAIKGGSFDLNSSKDGIKSSNSTDTSKGWISIDGGTFKISAANDGIDAETILEINAGDFDITTGNGGEAVSKQSQENSLGGRRKNDMRLDIDQQNRIPQSNSKFDNQGNMMAPPNKPDSNSSATQNNPAQRSSPKAFSDNKITTTTSSRIKNQNNQTIQAGDLSTHVENSNSSESSKGLKAGTDLIVNNGSITVNAEEDALHSNKNININGGNLNVKAGDDGIHSEEILNITNESKVTISNSYEGIESKVINIKGGTISIVSSDDGINGASGNSDFQGMRGGRESAQNGVSVNISGGSLTVNAQGDGLDSNADINITGGKTIVYGPSNGGNGSLDYTGTAKITNGTFVAIGTADMYQGFDDSSTQNTVTFGFSSTQSENQALTLVDSNNNVITSFKAQKSYQALLISSDKLKEGEIYALYSGGTISENSSKNTSGEDSSTNSKLNTSGSFSGGEKITQFTLSKKNTVINI
;
A
#
# COMPACT_ATOMS: atom_id res chain seq x y z
N MET A 1 -7.00 -40.51 -63.62
CA MET A 1 -6.83 -39.69 -64.83
C MET A 1 -6.58 -38.25 -64.41
N LYS A 2 -5.45 -37.68 -64.86
CA LYS A 2 -5.13 -36.25 -65.13
C LYS A 2 -5.36 -35.21 -63.99
N ASN A 3 -4.44 -34.32 -63.61
CA ASN A 3 -3.14 -33.90 -64.15
C ASN A 3 -2.38 -32.95 -63.17
N TYR A 4 -1.04 -33.10 -63.14
CA TYR A 4 0.08 -32.11 -63.04
C TYR A 4 0.14 -31.06 -61.90
N LYS A 5 1.13 -31.10 -60.97
CA LYS A 5 2.57 -30.72 -61.04
C LYS A 5 2.84 -29.27 -61.46
N ILE A 6 3.55 -28.49 -60.61
CA ILE A 6 4.80 -27.75 -60.92
C ILE A 6 5.54 -27.42 -59.61
N LYS A 7 6.87 -27.57 -59.67
CA LYS A 7 7.88 -27.35 -58.63
C LYS A 7 8.35 -25.89 -58.65
N ASN A 8 8.88 -25.38 -57.54
CA ASN A 8 10.08 -24.53 -57.60
C ASN A 8 11.00 -24.80 -56.39
N LYS A 9 12.26 -25.13 -56.70
CA LYS A 9 13.41 -25.23 -55.80
C LYS A 9 14.31 -24.03 -56.07
N LEU A 10 14.95 -23.46 -55.04
CA LEU A 10 16.25 -22.77 -55.09
C LEU A 10 16.81 -22.81 -53.64
N ALA A 11 17.75 -23.71 -53.29
CA ALA A 11 19.22 -23.58 -53.37
C ALA A 11 19.75 -22.34 -52.61
N LEU A 12 20.13 -22.46 -51.33
CA LEU A 12 21.45 -22.82 -50.76
C LEU A 12 22.57 -21.77 -51.02
N ALA A 13 23.01 -21.09 -49.96
CA ALA A 13 24.35 -20.51 -49.87
C ALA A 13 24.81 -20.51 -48.39
N LEU A 14 25.71 -21.44 -48.06
CA LEU A 14 26.59 -21.39 -46.90
C LEU A 14 27.59 -20.24 -47.10
N ILE A 15 27.84 -19.46 -46.05
CA ILE A 15 29.11 -18.74 -45.88
C ILE A 15 29.70 -19.21 -44.55
N ALA A 16 30.74 -20.03 -44.67
CA ALA A 16 31.68 -20.33 -43.61
C ALA A 16 32.79 -19.27 -43.64
N ILE A 17 33.05 -18.60 -42.52
CA ILE A 17 34.30 -17.89 -42.28
C ILE A 17 34.87 -18.43 -40.96
N SER A 18 35.98 -19.13 -41.09
CA SER A 18 36.83 -19.59 -39.99
C SER A 18 37.68 -18.45 -39.45
N PHE A 19 37.80 -18.31 -38.13
CA PHE A 19 38.97 -17.68 -37.50
C PHE A 19 39.38 -18.46 -36.24
N ILE A 20 40.40 -19.30 -36.46
CA ILE A 20 41.62 -19.57 -35.68
C ILE A 20 41.58 -19.33 -34.16
N ALA A 21 41.81 -20.41 -33.43
CA ALA A 21 42.25 -20.43 -32.04
C ALA A 21 43.78 -20.25 -31.92
N SER A 22 44.22 -19.45 -30.94
CA SER A 22 45.31 -19.72 -29.98
C SER A 22 45.98 -18.42 -29.50
N GLY A 23 46.05 -18.22 -28.17
CA GLY A 23 46.92 -17.22 -27.55
C GLY A 23 46.47 -16.75 -26.17
N CYS A 24 46.83 -17.48 -25.12
CA CYS A 24 46.66 -17.12 -23.72
C CYS A 24 47.39 -15.81 -23.34
N SER A 25 46.75 -15.00 -22.50
CA SER A 25 47.44 -14.25 -21.43
C SER A 25 46.44 -13.88 -20.33
N ASN A 26 46.66 -14.45 -19.14
CA ASN A 26 45.95 -14.16 -17.89
C ASN A 26 46.16 -12.70 -17.47
N ALA A 27 45.06 -12.00 -17.20
CA ALA A 27 45.02 -10.95 -16.19
C ALA A 27 43.70 -11.11 -15.41
N GLN A 28 43.80 -11.56 -14.16
CA GLN A 28 42.68 -11.62 -13.22
C GLN A 28 42.17 -10.21 -12.94
N THR A 29 40.94 -9.93 -13.37
CA THR A 29 40.09 -8.91 -12.74
C THR A 29 38.86 -9.62 -12.20
N LYS A 30 38.75 -9.66 -10.87
CA LYS A 30 37.54 -10.09 -10.16
C LYS A 30 36.45 -9.03 -10.41
N SER A 31 35.63 -9.24 -11.43
CA SER A 31 34.32 -8.59 -11.52
C SER A 31 33.33 -9.42 -10.71
N SER A 32 32.86 -8.87 -9.60
CA SER A 32 31.65 -9.35 -8.94
C SER A 32 30.46 -9.04 -9.85
N SER A 33 29.99 -10.06 -10.56
CA SER A 33 28.71 -9.99 -11.27
C SER A 33 27.59 -9.91 -10.24
N THR A 34 27.03 -8.72 -10.04
CA THR A 34 25.73 -8.53 -9.42
C THR A 34 24.69 -9.16 -10.35
N SER A 35 24.22 -10.35 -10.00
CA SER A 35 23.07 -10.97 -10.64
C SER A 35 21.84 -10.15 -10.28
N THR A 36 21.35 -9.33 -11.21
CA THR A 36 20.01 -8.76 -11.14
C THR A 36 19.03 -9.91 -11.34
N ALA A 37 18.62 -10.55 -10.24
CA ALA A 37 17.53 -11.50 -10.26
C ALA A 37 16.25 -10.70 -10.53
N THR A 38 15.79 -10.69 -11.77
CA THR A 38 14.41 -10.34 -12.10
C THR A 38 13.54 -11.42 -11.47
N THR A 39 13.01 -11.16 -10.28
CA THR A 39 11.99 -12.01 -9.66
C THR A 39 10.82 -12.10 -10.65
N ALA A 40 10.58 -13.30 -11.19
CA ALA A 40 9.48 -13.54 -12.10
C ALA A 40 8.17 -13.28 -11.33
N VAL A 41 7.42 -12.28 -11.76
CA VAL A 41 6.06 -12.01 -11.29
C VAL A 41 5.21 -13.22 -11.65
N THR A 42 4.70 -13.93 -10.64
CA THR A 42 3.85 -15.10 -10.85
C THR A 42 2.42 -14.62 -11.03
N SER A 43 2.00 -14.36 -12.27
CA SER A 43 0.61 -14.02 -12.56
C SER A 43 -0.34 -15.17 -12.26
N ILE A 44 -1.55 -14.84 -11.82
CA ILE A 44 -2.58 -15.82 -11.49
C ILE A 44 -3.24 -16.29 -12.79
N THR A 45 -3.14 -17.58 -13.10
CA THR A 45 -3.73 -18.21 -14.29
C THR A 45 -4.94 -19.08 -13.93
N ASP A 46 -5.70 -19.52 -14.94
CA ASP A 46 -6.83 -20.47 -14.79
C ASP A 46 -7.92 -20.03 -13.78
N LYS A 47 -8.17 -18.73 -13.73
CA LYS A 47 -9.09 -18.04 -12.80
C LYS A 47 -10.58 -18.31 -13.03
N TYR A 48 -10.96 -18.73 -14.23
CA TYR A 48 -12.36 -18.95 -14.61
C TYR A 48 -12.47 -20.23 -15.44
N SER A 49 -13.49 -21.03 -15.16
CA SER A 49 -13.91 -22.07 -16.07
C SER A 49 -14.84 -21.52 -17.16
N ASP A 50 -14.95 -22.22 -18.29
CA ASP A 50 -15.92 -21.88 -19.34
C ASP A 50 -17.36 -21.80 -18.79
N ARG A 51 -17.67 -22.62 -17.76
CA ARG A 51 -19.00 -22.62 -17.15
C ARG A 51 -19.23 -21.41 -16.26
N ASP A 52 -18.19 -20.83 -15.64
CA ASP A 52 -18.34 -19.59 -14.88
C ASP A 52 -18.76 -18.43 -15.78
N LEU A 53 -18.18 -18.40 -16.98
CA LEU A 53 -18.40 -17.38 -18.00
C LEU A 53 -19.73 -17.52 -18.75
N ASP A 54 -20.46 -18.61 -18.55
CA ASP A 54 -21.71 -18.91 -19.23
C ASP A 54 -22.92 -18.67 -18.31
N PRO A 55 -23.55 -17.48 -18.38
CA PRO A 55 -24.74 -17.19 -17.59
C PRO A 55 -26.01 -17.80 -18.22
N SER A 56 -25.93 -18.49 -19.36
CA SER A 56 -27.14 -18.95 -20.05
C SER A 56 -27.86 -20.07 -19.30
N TRP A 57 -29.17 -20.15 -19.52
CA TRP A 57 -30.01 -21.26 -19.08
C TRP A 57 -31.13 -21.52 -20.10
N ASP A 58 -31.65 -22.74 -20.09
CA ASP A 58 -32.83 -23.13 -20.85
C ASP A 58 -34.07 -23.11 -19.93
N GLU A 59 -34.93 -22.10 -20.13
CA GLU A 59 -36.15 -21.93 -19.33
C GLU A 59 -37.14 -23.10 -19.48
N SER A 60 -37.08 -23.86 -20.58
CA SER A 60 -38.01 -24.98 -20.83
C SER A 60 -37.69 -26.22 -20.00
N THR A 61 -36.43 -26.37 -19.58
CA THR A 61 -35.96 -27.51 -18.79
C THR A 61 -35.72 -27.15 -17.32
N ALA A 62 -35.68 -25.86 -17.00
CA ALA A 62 -35.48 -25.40 -15.63
C ALA A 62 -36.68 -25.69 -14.71
N THR A 63 -36.39 -26.01 -13.46
CA THR A 63 -37.39 -26.06 -12.40
C THR A 63 -37.77 -24.63 -12.02
N LYS A 64 -39.05 -24.29 -12.16
CA LYS A 64 -39.58 -22.95 -11.86
C LYS A 64 -40.02 -22.86 -10.41
N ILE A 65 -39.64 -21.78 -9.75
CA ILE A 65 -39.92 -21.55 -8.34
C ILE A 65 -40.54 -20.16 -8.18
N THR A 66 -41.76 -20.12 -7.67
CA THR A 66 -42.49 -18.88 -7.39
C THR A 66 -42.58 -18.66 -5.89
N LEU A 67 -42.05 -17.52 -5.45
CA LEU A 67 -42.07 -17.05 -4.07
C LEU A 67 -43.23 -16.05 -3.91
N SER A 68 -44.10 -16.28 -2.93
CA SER A 68 -45.30 -15.46 -2.69
C SER A 68 -45.53 -15.24 -1.20
N GLY A 69 -44.78 -14.32 -0.62
CA GLY A 69 -44.81 -13.98 0.80
C GLY A 69 -44.23 -15.10 1.64
N ASN A 70 -45.10 -15.94 2.22
CA ASN A 70 -44.70 -17.11 3.01
C ASN A 70 -44.89 -18.45 2.27
N SER A 71 -45.28 -18.41 0.99
CA SER A 71 -45.53 -19.61 0.19
C SER A 71 -44.47 -19.76 -0.91
N ILE A 72 -44.09 -21.02 -1.16
CA ILE A 72 -43.14 -21.41 -2.19
C ILE A 72 -43.83 -22.46 -3.06
N THR A 73 -43.96 -22.18 -4.35
CA THR A 73 -44.51 -23.13 -5.34
C THR A 73 -43.39 -23.60 -6.26
N THR A 74 -43.25 -24.91 -6.42
CA THR A 74 -42.26 -25.52 -7.32
C THR A 74 -42.95 -26.21 -8.51
N SER A 75 -42.42 -26.01 -9.71
CA SER A 75 -42.83 -26.70 -10.93
C SER A 75 -41.59 -27.27 -11.61
N GLY A 76 -41.38 -28.58 -11.43
CA GLY A 76 -40.17 -29.30 -11.85
C GLY A 76 -39.69 -30.27 -10.78
N TYR A 77 -38.45 -30.77 -10.92
CA TYR A 77 -37.84 -31.74 -10.02
C TYR A 77 -36.63 -31.17 -9.29
N GLY A 78 -36.16 -31.86 -8.25
CA GLY A 78 -34.93 -31.55 -7.52
C GLY A 78 -35.04 -30.40 -6.50
N ALA A 79 -36.20 -29.75 -6.37
CA ALA A 79 -36.45 -28.76 -5.33
C ALA A 79 -37.84 -28.92 -4.71
N GLN A 80 -37.94 -28.67 -3.41
CA GLN A 80 -39.19 -28.77 -2.66
C GLN A 80 -39.26 -27.73 -1.54
N GLU A 81 -40.47 -27.33 -1.16
CA GLU A 81 -40.71 -26.58 0.07
C GLU A 81 -40.67 -27.55 1.27
N LYS A 82 -40.01 -27.13 2.34
CA LYS A 82 -39.99 -27.84 3.63
C LYS A 82 -39.88 -26.84 4.76
N ASN A 83 -40.86 -26.84 5.66
CA ASN A 83 -40.90 -25.99 6.85
C ASN A 83 -40.76 -24.48 6.53
N GLY A 84 -41.44 -24.02 5.49
CA GLY A 84 -41.41 -22.65 4.98
C GLY A 84 -40.19 -22.31 4.12
N SER A 85 -39.19 -23.19 4.05
CA SER A 85 -37.93 -22.96 3.31
C SER A 85 -37.89 -23.73 2.00
N LEU A 86 -37.16 -23.21 1.01
CA LEU A 86 -36.88 -23.93 -0.23
C LEU A 86 -35.65 -24.83 -0.02
N ILE A 87 -35.75 -26.11 -0.34
CA ILE A 87 -34.63 -27.05 -0.34
C ILE A 87 -34.37 -27.54 -1.77
N ILE A 88 -33.17 -27.30 -2.28
CA ILE A 88 -32.66 -27.82 -3.56
C ILE A 88 -31.74 -28.99 -3.25
N GLN A 89 -32.02 -30.17 -3.82
CA GLN A 89 -31.36 -31.44 -3.43
C GLN A 89 -30.71 -32.19 -4.60
N SER A 90 -30.65 -31.60 -5.79
CA SER A 90 -30.07 -32.24 -6.97
C SER A 90 -29.44 -31.20 -7.89
N GLY A 91 -28.51 -31.64 -8.73
CA GLY A 91 -28.01 -30.83 -9.83
C GLY A 91 -29.11 -30.41 -10.81
N GLY A 92 -28.97 -29.21 -11.37
CA GLY A 92 -29.95 -28.66 -12.30
C GLY A 92 -30.04 -27.14 -12.26
N THR A 93 -30.97 -26.60 -13.04
CA THR A 93 -31.25 -25.16 -13.10
C THR A 93 -32.59 -24.83 -12.45
N TYR A 94 -32.58 -23.84 -11.58
CA TYR A 94 -33.71 -23.40 -10.78
C TYR A 94 -33.96 -21.91 -11.02
N VAL A 95 -35.10 -21.57 -11.62
CA VAL A 95 -35.45 -20.16 -11.91
C VAL A 95 -36.41 -19.66 -10.85
N LEU A 96 -35.95 -18.72 -10.03
CA LEU A 96 -36.69 -18.17 -8.91
C LEU A 96 -37.25 -16.80 -9.28
N SER A 97 -38.48 -16.52 -8.83
CA SER A 97 -39.13 -15.21 -8.98
C SER A 97 -40.06 -14.91 -7.81
N GLY A 98 -40.29 -13.63 -7.52
CA GLY A 98 -41.22 -13.17 -6.49
C GLY A 98 -40.56 -12.93 -5.13
N THR A 99 -41.38 -12.88 -4.07
CA THR A 99 -40.94 -12.43 -2.73
C THR A 99 -41.09 -13.54 -1.69
N LEU A 100 -40.08 -13.70 -0.83
CA LEU A 100 -40.10 -14.57 0.35
C LEU A 100 -39.82 -13.73 1.62
N ASP A 101 -40.82 -13.59 2.50
CA ASP A 101 -40.79 -12.59 3.59
C ASP A 101 -39.98 -13.03 4.83
N SER A 102 -39.91 -14.35 5.08
CA SER A 102 -39.25 -14.89 6.28
C SER A 102 -38.94 -16.38 6.14
N ALA A 103 -37.99 -16.73 5.27
CA ALA A 103 -37.50 -18.10 5.15
C ALA A 103 -36.13 -18.17 4.44
N GLN A 104 -35.59 -19.39 4.35
CA GLN A 104 -34.28 -19.67 3.76
C GLN A 104 -34.41 -20.42 2.43
N ILE A 105 -33.45 -20.20 1.54
CA ILE A 105 -33.14 -21.12 0.44
C ILE A 105 -31.92 -21.95 0.87
N ILE A 106 -32.05 -23.26 0.79
CA ILE A 106 -31.02 -24.23 1.18
C ILE A 106 -30.63 -25.07 -0.04
N VAL A 107 -29.33 -25.16 -0.31
CA VAL A 107 -28.79 -26.10 -1.31
C VAL A 107 -28.09 -27.25 -0.57
N GLU A 108 -28.62 -28.45 -0.73
CA GLU A 108 -28.12 -29.73 -0.17
C GLU A 108 -28.10 -30.78 -1.29
N ALA A 109 -27.37 -30.50 -2.37
CA ALA A 109 -27.16 -31.43 -3.47
C ALA A 109 -25.92 -32.32 -3.21
N PRO A 110 -25.76 -33.45 -3.92
CA PRO A 110 -24.52 -34.21 -3.93
C PRO A 110 -23.30 -33.33 -4.21
N ASP A 111 -22.15 -33.66 -3.62
CA ASP A 111 -20.86 -32.95 -3.82
C ASP A 111 -20.26 -33.14 -5.22
N THR A 112 -20.92 -33.94 -6.07
CA THR A 112 -20.63 -34.08 -7.51
C THR A 112 -21.53 -33.23 -8.39
N ASP A 113 -22.60 -32.66 -7.83
CA ASP A 113 -23.64 -31.99 -8.59
C ASP A 113 -23.41 -30.49 -8.68
N LYS A 114 -23.58 -29.95 -9.89
CA LYS A 114 -23.58 -28.50 -10.15
C LYS A 114 -25.00 -27.96 -10.13
N VAL A 115 -25.22 -26.87 -9.42
CA VAL A 115 -26.54 -26.24 -9.27
C VAL A 115 -26.50 -24.82 -9.82
N GLN A 116 -27.41 -24.47 -10.72
CA GLN A 116 -27.60 -23.09 -11.18
C GLN A 116 -28.90 -22.54 -10.59
N ILE A 117 -28.80 -21.42 -9.87
CA ILE A 117 -29.94 -20.67 -9.33
C ILE A 117 -30.02 -19.37 -10.13
N VAL A 118 -31.10 -19.19 -10.87
CA VAL A 118 -31.36 -17.97 -11.63
C VAL A 118 -32.28 -17.07 -10.81
N PHE A 119 -31.77 -15.91 -10.42
CA PHE A 119 -32.54 -14.86 -9.77
C PHE A 119 -33.22 -13.99 -10.83
N ASN A 120 -34.55 -14.09 -10.90
CA ASN A 120 -35.39 -13.35 -11.84
C ASN A 120 -36.47 -12.55 -11.08
N ASN A 121 -36.09 -11.36 -10.62
CA ASN A 121 -36.92 -10.48 -9.77
C ASN A 121 -37.28 -11.13 -8.43
N VAL A 122 -36.24 -11.59 -7.73
CA VAL A 122 -36.35 -12.25 -6.42
C VAL A 122 -36.13 -11.24 -5.30
N SER A 123 -36.98 -11.25 -4.27
CA SER A 123 -36.75 -10.51 -3.03
C SER A 123 -36.91 -11.44 -1.83
N ILE A 124 -35.82 -11.74 -1.12
CA ILE A 124 -35.83 -12.64 0.02
C ILE A 124 -35.40 -11.90 1.27
N THR A 125 -36.20 -12.00 2.33
CA THR A 125 -35.85 -11.58 3.67
C THR A 125 -35.87 -12.79 4.59
N ASN A 126 -34.83 -12.94 5.42
CA ASN A 126 -34.84 -13.93 6.51
C ASN A 126 -34.63 -13.22 7.84
N LYS A 127 -35.60 -13.33 8.75
CA LYS A 127 -35.59 -12.65 10.05
C LYS A 127 -34.86 -13.42 11.15
N ASP A 128 -34.70 -14.73 10.97
CA ASP A 128 -34.25 -15.63 12.03
C ASP A 128 -32.89 -16.29 11.71
N SER A 129 -32.45 -16.24 10.45
CA SER A 129 -31.18 -16.79 9.97
C SER A 129 -30.72 -16.08 8.69
N ILE A 130 -29.95 -16.77 7.84
CA ILE A 130 -29.45 -16.26 6.56
C ILE A 130 -30.41 -16.59 5.40
N PRO A 131 -30.57 -15.72 4.40
CA PRO A 131 -31.43 -15.96 3.24
C PRO A 131 -31.03 -17.11 2.32
N LEU A 132 -29.74 -17.24 1.96
CA LEU A 132 -29.26 -18.28 1.03
C LEU A 132 -28.10 -19.05 1.64
N ASN A 133 -28.33 -20.32 1.96
CA ASN A 133 -27.39 -21.22 2.61
C ASN A 133 -27.06 -22.43 1.71
N ILE A 134 -25.89 -22.40 1.09
CA ILE A 134 -25.38 -23.49 0.26
C ILE A 134 -24.52 -24.39 1.15
N LYS A 135 -25.06 -25.56 1.49
CA LYS A 135 -24.41 -26.51 2.39
C LYS A 135 -23.54 -27.52 1.64
N THR A 136 -24.03 -28.05 0.53
CA THR A 136 -23.32 -29.05 -0.29
C THR A 136 -23.72 -28.95 -1.76
N ALA A 137 -22.72 -28.98 -2.62
CA ALA A 137 -22.74 -29.12 -4.08
C ALA A 137 -21.28 -29.23 -4.54
N ASP A 138 -21.03 -29.60 -5.80
CA ASP A 138 -19.71 -29.40 -6.43
C ASP A 138 -19.42 -27.89 -6.60
N LYS A 139 -20.36 -27.20 -7.25
CA LYS A 139 -20.31 -25.74 -7.46
C LYS A 139 -21.72 -25.19 -7.64
N VAL A 140 -21.97 -24.00 -7.09
CA VAL A 140 -23.22 -23.28 -7.30
C VAL A 140 -22.98 -22.05 -8.18
N PHE A 141 -23.86 -21.87 -9.16
CA PHE A 141 -23.91 -20.69 -10.03
C PHE A 141 -25.14 -19.86 -9.67
N LEU A 142 -24.93 -18.66 -9.14
CA LEU A 142 -25.97 -17.67 -8.92
C LEU A 142 -26.03 -16.74 -10.13
N THR A 143 -26.97 -16.98 -11.03
CA THR A 143 -27.14 -16.20 -12.25
C THR A 143 -28.16 -15.08 -12.03
N LEU A 144 -27.74 -13.83 -12.25
CA LEU A 144 -28.57 -12.64 -12.21
C LEU A 144 -29.20 -12.43 -13.59
N ALA A 145 -30.49 -12.76 -13.74
CA ALA A 145 -31.19 -12.63 -15.01
C ALA A 145 -31.19 -11.19 -15.52
N ASP A 146 -31.04 -11.01 -16.84
CA ASP A 146 -30.97 -9.70 -17.47
C ASP A 146 -32.21 -8.84 -17.16
N ASN A 147 -31.99 -7.54 -16.94
CA ASN A 147 -33.04 -6.56 -16.64
C ASN A 147 -33.89 -6.89 -15.40
N THR A 148 -33.32 -7.61 -14.43
CA THR A 148 -33.99 -7.92 -13.16
C THR A 148 -33.31 -7.25 -11.97
N THR A 149 -34.11 -6.97 -10.94
CA THR A 149 -33.60 -6.46 -9.66
C THR A 149 -33.86 -7.50 -8.60
N ASN A 150 -32.81 -7.97 -7.96
CA ASN A 150 -32.87 -9.02 -6.96
C ASN A 150 -32.38 -8.47 -5.62
N LYS A 151 -33.01 -8.91 -4.53
CA LYS A 151 -32.74 -8.41 -3.19
C LYS A 151 -32.66 -9.56 -2.19
N ILE A 152 -31.62 -9.53 -1.37
CA ILE A 152 -31.41 -10.42 -0.23
C ILE A 152 -31.22 -9.56 1.02
N VAL A 153 -31.93 -9.90 2.09
CA VAL A 153 -31.83 -9.22 3.38
C VAL A 153 -31.73 -10.25 4.50
N ASP A 154 -30.62 -10.24 5.23
CA ASP A 154 -30.58 -10.88 6.54
C ASP A 154 -31.11 -9.90 7.60
N ASN A 155 -31.94 -10.41 8.50
CA ASN A 155 -32.46 -9.68 9.65
C ASN A 155 -32.31 -10.51 10.93
N SER A 156 -31.52 -11.60 10.88
CA SER A 156 -31.19 -12.39 12.04
C SER A 156 -30.44 -11.51 13.03
N GLY A 157 -31.10 -11.08 14.11
CA GLY A 157 -30.38 -10.47 15.24
C GLY A 157 -29.24 -11.41 15.64
N ALA A 158 -28.06 -10.85 15.96
CA ALA A 158 -26.83 -11.58 16.31
C ALA A 158 -27.13 -13.00 16.82
N ALA A 159 -26.78 -14.02 16.02
CA ALA A 159 -27.23 -15.40 16.18
C ALA A 159 -27.22 -15.84 17.66
N THR A 160 -28.38 -15.79 18.30
CA THR A 160 -28.58 -16.41 19.61
C THR A 160 -29.04 -17.83 19.32
N SER A 161 -28.25 -18.78 19.79
CA SER A 161 -28.54 -20.22 19.76
C SER A 161 -29.88 -20.50 20.46
N ASN A 162 -30.98 -20.47 19.73
CA ASN A 162 -32.26 -20.98 20.22
C ASN A 162 -32.42 -22.43 19.76
N ASN A 163 -31.79 -23.34 20.50
CA ASN A 163 -32.21 -24.74 20.50
C ASN A 163 -33.47 -24.87 21.36
N SER A 164 -34.63 -24.66 20.75
CA SER A 164 -35.91 -24.95 21.37
C SER A 164 -36.14 -26.45 21.42
N ASN A 165 -35.62 -27.12 22.45
CA ASN A 165 -36.22 -28.36 22.94
C ASN A 165 -35.86 -28.68 24.40
N THR A 166 -36.55 -28.06 25.36
CA THR A 166 -36.80 -28.71 26.66
C THR A 166 -38.19 -28.34 27.16
N SER A 167 -39.03 -29.37 27.25
CA SER A 167 -40.35 -29.35 27.83
C SER A 167 -40.37 -28.73 29.23
N SER A 168 -41.45 -27.98 29.47
CA SER A 168 -41.95 -27.53 30.75
C SER A 168 -41.74 -28.51 31.91
N VAL A 169 -41.04 -28.07 32.96
CA VAL A 169 -41.40 -28.43 34.33
C VAL A 169 -41.38 -27.15 35.17
N SER A 170 -42.58 -26.75 35.56
CA SER A 170 -42.88 -25.70 36.52
C SER A 170 -42.20 -26.01 37.85
N ASN A 171 -41.55 -25.03 38.48
CA ASN A 171 -41.41 -25.07 39.93
C ASN A 171 -41.50 -23.68 40.55
N THR A 172 -42.63 -23.46 41.19
CA THR A 172 -42.88 -22.43 42.20
C THR A 172 -42.01 -22.74 43.43
N SER A 173 -41.30 -21.76 44.00
CA SER A 173 -41.38 -21.36 45.42
C SER A 173 -40.11 -20.64 45.91
N THR A 174 -40.30 -19.39 46.33
CA THR A 174 -39.88 -18.76 47.60
C THR A 174 -38.59 -19.21 48.33
N ASN A 175 -37.70 -18.21 48.48
CA ASN A 175 -37.08 -17.70 49.71
C ASN A 175 -36.11 -18.56 50.58
N THR A 176 -34.94 -17.91 50.81
CA THR A 176 -34.09 -17.83 52.03
C THR A 176 -32.98 -18.85 52.34
N ALA A 177 -31.76 -18.30 52.29
CA ALA A 177 -30.68 -18.32 53.29
C ALA A 177 -29.71 -19.51 53.45
N ASN A 178 -28.43 -19.15 53.31
CA ASN A 178 -27.20 -19.56 54.04
C ASN A 178 -26.90 -21.06 54.22
N SER A 179 -25.75 -21.51 53.69
CA SER A 179 -24.47 -21.55 54.41
C SER A 179 -23.43 -22.39 53.65
N GLU A 180 -22.16 -22.13 53.91
CA GLU A 180 -20.96 -22.71 53.30
C GLU A 180 -20.82 -24.23 53.54
N SER A 181 -20.18 -24.92 52.58
CA SER A 181 -18.93 -25.68 52.78
C SER A 181 -18.86 -27.03 52.07
N THR A 182 -17.63 -27.32 51.62
CA THR A 182 -16.99 -28.59 51.29
C THR A 182 -17.25 -29.26 49.93
N ALA A 183 -16.13 -29.38 49.20
CA ALA A 183 -15.93 -30.10 47.97
C ALA A 183 -16.13 -31.61 48.09
N THR A 184 -16.62 -32.23 47.03
CA THR A 184 -16.17 -33.56 46.59
C THR A 184 -16.12 -33.61 45.06
N ASN A 185 -14.98 -34.07 44.54
CA ASN A 185 -14.76 -34.38 43.13
C ASN A 185 -15.72 -35.48 42.67
N SER A 186 -16.41 -35.27 41.55
CA SER A 186 -16.70 -36.33 40.60
C SER A 186 -16.58 -35.78 39.19
N THR A 187 -15.58 -36.29 38.50
CA THR A 187 -15.36 -36.22 37.06
C THR A 187 -16.60 -36.69 36.32
N ASP A 188 -17.08 -35.90 35.36
CA ASP A 188 -17.50 -36.42 34.06
C ASP A 188 -17.41 -35.32 33.01
N ASN A 189 -16.47 -35.54 32.08
CA ASN A 189 -16.27 -34.79 30.86
C ASN A 189 -17.44 -35.01 29.91
N ASN A 190 -18.18 -33.96 29.59
CA ASN A 190 -18.72 -33.80 28.24
C ASN A 190 -18.97 -32.32 27.91
N SER A 191 -17.87 -31.58 27.73
CA SER A 191 -17.94 -30.29 27.04
C SER A 191 -17.97 -30.60 25.54
N SER A 192 -19.17 -30.71 24.98
CA SER A 192 -19.38 -30.61 23.54
C SER A 192 -19.05 -29.19 23.11
N THR A 193 -17.77 -28.91 22.87
CA THR A 193 -17.31 -27.72 22.16
C THR A 193 -17.78 -27.83 20.72
N THR A 194 -18.99 -27.33 20.43
CA THR A 194 -19.35 -26.98 19.06
C THR A 194 -18.43 -25.83 18.65
N ASN A 195 -17.43 -26.12 17.82
CA ASN A 195 -16.57 -25.10 17.24
C ASN A 195 -17.46 -24.03 16.57
N LYS A 196 -17.30 -22.78 16.99
CA LYS A 196 -18.03 -21.60 16.48
C LYS A 196 -17.77 -21.34 14.97
N THR A 197 -16.89 -22.10 14.31
CA THR A 197 -16.28 -21.81 13.00
C THR A 197 -17.05 -22.31 11.76
N ASP A 198 -18.14 -23.07 11.94
CA ASP A 198 -18.87 -23.72 10.83
C ASP A 198 -20.35 -23.32 10.71
N LEU A 199 -20.79 -22.32 11.48
CA LEU A 199 -22.11 -21.74 11.31
C LEU A 199 -22.11 -20.76 10.13
N PRO A 200 -23.21 -20.68 9.36
CA PRO A 200 -23.35 -19.68 8.32
C PRO A 200 -23.30 -18.27 8.92
N ASP A 201 -22.40 -17.44 8.39
CA ASP A 201 -22.08 -16.10 8.89
C ASP A 201 -22.06 -15.07 7.75
N ALA A 202 -22.86 -15.29 6.71
CA ALA A 202 -23.08 -14.35 5.60
C ALA A 202 -24.52 -14.42 5.07
N ALA A 203 -25.05 -13.31 4.52
CA ALA A 203 -26.40 -13.29 3.94
C ALA A 203 -26.54 -14.25 2.74
N ILE A 204 -25.49 -14.36 1.93
CA ILE A 204 -25.27 -15.45 0.97
C ILE A 204 -24.05 -16.23 1.44
N TYR A 205 -24.24 -17.47 1.88
CA TYR A 205 -23.16 -18.30 2.41
C TYR A 205 -23.04 -19.60 1.63
N SER A 206 -21.82 -19.95 1.23
CA SER A 206 -21.50 -21.19 0.54
C SER A 206 -20.37 -21.95 1.21
N LYS A 207 -20.60 -23.25 1.42
CA LYS A 207 -19.56 -24.20 1.85
C LYS A 207 -18.72 -24.76 0.71
N CYS A 208 -19.14 -24.57 -0.53
CA CYS A 208 -18.43 -24.98 -1.75
C CYS A 208 -18.13 -23.76 -2.64
N ASN A 209 -17.50 -23.98 -3.79
CA ASN A 209 -17.30 -22.95 -4.81
C ASN A 209 -18.61 -22.26 -5.20
N LEU A 210 -18.55 -20.93 -5.32
CA LEU A 210 -19.67 -20.08 -5.71
C LEU A 210 -19.28 -19.19 -6.88
N THR A 211 -20.12 -19.18 -7.91
CA THR A 211 -20.02 -18.23 -9.03
C THR A 211 -21.22 -17.32 -9.07
N ILE A 212 -21.00 -16.02 -9.27
CA ILE A 212 -22.03 -15.03 -9.58
C ILE A 212 -21.82 -14.54 -11.01
N ASN A 213 -22.85 -14.66 -11.85
CA ASN A 213 -22.78 -14.25 -13.25
C ASN A 213 -24.11 -13.66 -13.76
N GLY A 214 -24.16 -13.26 -15.04
CA GLY A 214 -25.30 -12.55 -15.64
C GLY A 214 -25.20 -11.04 -15.50
N ASN A 215 -26.15 -10.29 -16.08
CA ASN A 215 -26.13 -8.81 -16.10
C ASN A 215 -27.19 -8.16 -15.22
N GLY A 216 -28.02 -8.95 -14.52
CA GLY A 216 -29.00 -8.44 -13.57
C GLY A 216 -28.39 -7.74 -12.36
N SER A 217 -29.25 -7.13 -11.54
CA SER A 217 -28.85 -6.45 -10.32
C SER A 217 -29.10 -7.32 -9.09
N LEU A 218 -28.20 -7.26 -8.11
CA LEU A 218 -28.32 -7.90 -6.80
C LEU A 218 -28.02 -6.88 -5.70
N THR A 219 -28.93 -6.71 -4.75
CA THR A 219 -28.70 -5.95 -3.52
C THR A 219 -28.70 -6.89 -2.33
N VAL A 220 -27.62 -6.90 -1.56
CA VAL A 220 -27.45 -7.71 -0.35
C VAL A 220 -27.35 -6.77 0.86
N ASN A 221 -28.31 -6.86 1.77
CA ASN A 221 -28.27 -6.16 3.04
C ASN A 221 -28.01 -7.19 4.15
N SER A 222 -26.78 -7.20 4.66
CA SER A 222 -26.33 -8.07 5.74
C SER A 222 -26.18 -7.26 7.03
N ASN A 223 -27.22 -7.28 7.85
CA ASN A 223 -27.35 -6.45 9.04
C ASN A 223 -26.56 -6.95 10.24
N ASN A 224 -26.08 -8.21 10.23
CA ASN A 224 -25.37 -8.80 11.37
C ASN A 224 -24.14 -9.64 10.99
N ASN A 225 -23.91 -9.85 9.70
CA ASN A 225 -22.98 -10.85 9.17
C ASN A 225 -22.15 -10.26 8.01
N GLU A 226 -21.34 -11.10 7.36
CA GLU A 226 -20.73 -10.79 6.06
C GLU A 226 -21.80 -10.71 4.95
N GLY A 227 -21.48 -10.08 3.83
CA GLY A 227 -22.39 -9.97 2.69
C GLY A 227 -22.52 -11.29 1.93
N ILE A 228 -21.50 -11.60 1.14
CA ILE A 228 -21.42 -12.79 0.29
C ILE A 228 -20.15 -13.55 0.65
N LYS A 229 -20.29 -14.81 1.07
CA LYS A 229 -19.16 -15.64 1.49
C LYS A 229 -19.16 -17.00 0.82
N SER A 230 -18.00 -17.38 0.29
CA SER A 230 -17.63 -18.74 -0.05
C SER A 230 -16.53 -19.24 0.89
N LYS A 231 -16.67 -20.47 1.40
CA LYS A 231 -15.63 -21.16 2.16
C LYS A 231 -14.54 -21.76 1.26
N ASP A 232 -14.75 -21.73 -0.06
CA ASP A 232 -13.77 -22.10 -1.09
C ASP A 232 -13.57 -20.90 -2.04
N GLU A 233 -13.66 -21.11 -3.35
CA GLU A 233 -13.54 -20.08 -4.39
C GLU A 233 -14.83 -19.23 -4.49
N LEU A 234 -14.66 -17.92 -4.68
CA LEU A 234 -15.71 -17.01 -5.14
C LEU A 234 -15.34 -16.43 -6.51
N VAL A 235 -16.13 -16.74 -7.53
CA VAL A 235 -15.97 -16.19 -8.88
C VAL A 235 -17.09 -15.20 -9.19
N ILE A 236 -16.76 -14.04 -9.73
CA ILE A 236 -17.76 -13.07 -10.20
C ILE A 236 -17.41 -12.68 -11.64
N THR A 237 -18.32 -12.94 -12.57
CA THR A 237 -18.07 -12.67 -14.00
C THR A 237 -18.87 -11.50 -14.55
N GLY A 238 -19.82 -10.97 -13.78
CA GLY A 238 -20.69 -9.86 -14.17
C GLY A 238 -21.77 -9.55 -13.12
N GLY A 239 -22.62 -8.57 -13.44
CA GLY A 239 -23.75 -8.15 -12.62
C GLY A 239 -23.57 -6.76 -12.01
N ASN A 240 -24.68 -6.18 -11.52
CA ASN A 240 -24.67 -4.95 -10.72
C ASN A 240 -24.90 -5.34 -9.25
N ILE A 241 -23.83 -5.42 -8.46
CA ILE A 241 -23.86 -6.00 -7.12
C ILE A 241 -23.66 -4.88 -6.09
N LYS A 242 -24.67 -4.68 -5.26
CA LYS A 242 -24.61 -3.81 -4.09
C LYS A 242 -24.60 -4.65 -2.84
N VAL A 243 -23.68 -4.39 -1.92
CA VAL A 243 -23.59 -5.08 -0.63
C VAL A 243 -23.44 -4.04 0.48
N ASP A 244 -24.35 -4.06 1.45
CA ASP A 244 -24.23 -3.34 2.71
C ASP A 244 -24.06 -4.39 3.84
N SER A 245 -22.88 -4.48 4.47
CA SER A 245 -22.54 -5.54 5.44
C SER A 245 -22.00 -5.02 6.78
N LYS A 246 -22.21 -5.81 7.85
CA LYS A 246 -21.56 -5.61 9.16
C LYS A 246 -20.25 -6.37 9.32
N GLY A 247 -20.08 -7.47 8.59
CA GLY A 247 -18.77 -8.07 8.32
C GLY A 247 -18.24 -7.59 6.97
N ASP A 248 -17.33 -8.39 6.40
CA ASP A 248 -16.79 -8.18 5.06
C ASP A 248 -17.89 -8.21 4.00
N ALA A 249 -17.75 -7.41 2.93
CA ALA A 249 -18.78 -7.38 1.89
C ALA A 249 -18.69 -8.61 0.98
N LEU A 250 -17.49 -8.93 0.46
CA LEU A 250 -17.22 -10.12 -0.35
C LEU A 250 -16.09 -10.95 0.26
N THR A 251 -16.34 -12.23 0.52
CA THR A 251 -15.35 -13.16 1.07
C THR A 251 -15.28 -14.42 0.24
N GLY A 252 -14.08 -14.75 -0.25
CA GLY A 252 -13.75 -16.04 -0.84
C GLY A 252 -12.57 -16.60 -0.10
N LYS A 253 -12.79 -17.59 0.78
CA LYS A 253 -11.74 -18.08 1.67
C LYS A 253 -10.51 -18.50 0.88
N ASP A 254 -10.68 -19.32 -0.15
CA ASP A 254 -9.57 -19.87 -0.92
C ASP A 254 -9.10 -18.92 -2.03
N SER A 255 -10.01 -18.15 -2.62
CA SER A 255 -9.68 -17.14 -3.62
C SER A 255 -10.89 -16.32 -4.02
N ILE A 256 -10.62 -15.15 -4.61
CA ILE A 256 -11.62 -14.36 -5.34
C ILE A 256 -11.11 -14.07 -6.76
N ALA A 257 -11.93 -14.37 -7.77
CA ALA A 257 -11.67 -14.00 -9.16
C ALA A 257 -12.82 -13.13 -9.70
N ILE A 258 -12.51 -11.91 -10.16
CA ILE A 258 -13.50 -10.96 -10.71
C ILE A 258 -13.15 -10.60 -12.15
N LYS A 259 -14.00 -11.00 -13.09
CA LYS A 259 -13.82 -10.65 -14.51
C LYS A 259 -14.34 -9.25 -14.85
N GLY A 260 -15.42 -8.85 -14.19
CA GLY A 260 -16.15 -7.62 -14.49
C GLY A 260 -17.46 -7.53 -13.70
N GLY A 261 -18.16 -6.42 -13.86
CA GLY A 261 -19.37 -6.08 -13.10
C GLY A 261 -19.32 -4.65 -12.56
N SER A 262 -20.38 -4.23 -11.87
CA SER A 262 -20.45 -2.97 -11.14
C SER A 262 -20.70 -3.26 -9.67
N PHE A 263 -19.90 -2.69 -8.78
CA PHE A 263 -19.87 -3.00 -7.36
C PHE A 263 -20.03 -1.74 -6.52
N ASP A 264 -21.02 -1.73 -5.62
CA ASP A 264 -21.21 -0.72 -4.56
C ASP A 264 -21.15 -1.46 -3.20
N LEU A 265 -19.98 -1.45 -2.57
CA LEU A 265 -19.66 -2.26 -1.40
C LEU A 265 -19.47 -1.35 -0.18
N ASN A 266 -20.37 -1.44 0.79
CA ASN A 266 -20.27 -0.75 2.08
C ASN A 266 -20.12 -1.79 3.19
N SER A 267 -18.96 -1.82 3.84
CA SER A 267 -18.58 -2.83 4.82
C SER A 267 -18.17 -2.19 6.14
N SER A 268 -18.57 -2.80 7.27
CA SER A 268 -18.03 -2.43 8.59
C SER A 268 -16.72 -3.17 8.93
N LYS A 269 -16.19 -3.94 7.97
CA LYS A 269 -14.87 -4.56 7.98
C LYS A 269 -14.22 -4.36 6.61
N ASP A 270 -13.79 -5.43 5.93
CA ASP A 270 -13.10 -5.34 4.64
C ASP A 270 -14.10 -5.25 3.48
N GLY A 271 -13.73 -4.58 2.39
CA GLY A 271 -14.53 -4.57 1.17
C GLY A 271 -14.52 -5.94 0.49
N ILE A 272 -13.33 -6.42 0.17
CA ILE A 272 -13.11 -7.70 -0.54
C ILE A 272 -11.99 -8.46 0.17
N LYS A 273 -12.24 -9.70 0.60
CA LYS A 273 -11.29 -10.50 1.39
C LYS A 273 -11.09 -11.91 0.87
N SER A 274 -9.83 -12.33 0.77
CA SER A 274 -9.47 -13.75 0.71
C SER A 274 -8.59 -14.12 1.89
N SER A 275 -8.95 -15.20 2.60
CA SER A 275 -8.52 -15.42 3.99
C SER A 275 -7.79 -16.74 4.25
N ASN A 276 -7.45 -17.51 3.21
CA ASN A 276 -6.71 -18.74 3.39
C ASN A 276 -5.21 -18.46 3.60
N SER A 277 -4.80 -18.44 4.86
CA SER A 277 -3.41 -18.26 5.30
C SER A 277 -2.61 -19.56 5.46
N THR A 278 -3.26 -20.70 5.24
CA THR A 278 -2.68 -22.03 5.50
C THR A 278 -2.12 -22.70 4.26
N ASP A 279 -2.67 -22.36 3.09
CA ASP A 279 -2.25 -22.89 1.79
C ASP A 279 -1.81 -21.73 0.90
N THR A 280 -0.51 -21.65 0.64
CA THR A 280 0.09 -20.55 -0.13
C THR A 280 -0.29 -20.53 -1.62
N SER A 281 -0.96 -21.58 -2.12
CA SER A 281 -1.55 -21.59 -3.47
C SER A 281 -2.94 -20.94 -3.53
N LYS A 282 -3.48 -20.56 -2.36
CA LYS A 282 -4.78 -19.97 -2.12
C LYS A 282 -4.61 -18.60 -1.44
N GLY A 283 -5.71 -17.98 -1.01
CA GLY A 283 -5.70 -16.68 -0.34
C GLY A 283 -5.50 -15.49 -1.30
N TRP A 284 -5.59 -15.73 -2.61
CA TRP A 284 -5.33 -14.70 -3.63
C TRP A 284 -6.62 -14.03 -4.10
N ILE A 285 -6.48 -12.80 -4.58
CA ILE A 285 -7.53 -12.02 -5.25
C ILE A 285 -7.00 -11.59 -6.63
N SER A 286 -7.77 -11.86 -7.69
CA SER A 286 -7.45 -11.39 -9.05
C SER A 286 -8.65 -10.66 -9.67
N ILE A 287 -8.41 -9.47 -10.21
CA ILE A 287 -9.44 -8.60 -10.81
C ILE A 287 -9.03 -8.22 -12.23
N ASP A 288 -9.83 -8.65 -13.21
CA ASP A 288 -9.59 -8.41 -14.65
C ASP A 288 -10.41 -7.25 -15.23
N GLY A 289 -11.31 -6.67 -14.44
CA GLY A 289 -12.12 -5.54 -14.84
C GLY A 289 -13.30 -5.29 -13.90
N GLY A 290 -14.12 -4.30 -14.26
CA GLY A 290 -15.30 -3.87 -13.49
C GLY A 290 -15.17 -2.45 -12.95
N THR A 291 -16.24 -1.96 -12.33
CA THR A 291 -16.27 -0.67 -11.62
C THR A 291 -16.58 -0.92 -10.17
N PHE A 292 -15.77 -0.37 -9.26
CA PHE A 292 -15.82 -0.63 -7.84
C PHE A 292 -15.93 0.69 -7.08
N LYS A 293 -16.98 0.82 -6.28
CA LYS A 293 -17.08 1.79 -5.20
C LYS A 293 -17.03 1.02 -3.90
N ILE A 294 -16.00 1.23 -3.11
CA ILE A 294 -15.77 0.50 -1.85
C ILE A 294 -15.64 1.50 -0.71
N SER A 295 -16.51 1.36 0.29
CA SER A 295 -16.40 2.02 1.59
C SER A 295 -16.24 0.93 2.64
N ALA A 296 -15.04 0.77 3.18
CA ALA A 296 -14.71 -0.24 4.18
C ALA A 296 -14.26 0.43 5.48
N ALA A 297 -14.63 -0.12 6.64
CA ALA A 297 -14.09 0.39 7.90
C ALA A 297 -12.63 -0.08 8.11
N ASN A 298 -12.30 -1.25 7.56
CA ASN A 298 -10.96 -1.83 7.58
C ASN A 298 -10.38 -1.77 6.16
N ASP A 299 -9.86 -2.87 5.62
CA ASP A 299 -9.14 -2.85 4.36
C ASP A 299 -10.11 -2.77 3.16
N GLY A 300 -9.73 -2.03 2.11
CA GLY A 300 -10.53 -1.95 0.90
C GLY A 300 -10.55 -3.30 0.17
N ILE A 301 -9.35 -3.83 -0.06
CA ILE A 301 -9.10 -5.19 -0.57
C ILE A 301 -7.98 -5.83 0.25
N ASP A 302 -8.26 -6.99 0.87
CA ASP A 302 -7.33 -7.75 1.69
C ASP A 302 -7.12 -9.16 1.10
N ALA A 303 -5.99 -9.34 0.40
CA ALA A 303 -5.55 -10.65 -0.06
C ALA A 303 -4.49 -11.22 0.89
N GLU A 304 -4.77 -12.38 1.47
CA GLU A 304 -3.81 -13.08 2.32
C GLU A 304 -2.50 -13.44 1.59
N THR A 305 -2.56 -13.72 0.29
CA THR A 305 -1.37 -13.97 -0.54
C THR A 305 -1.17 -12.89 -1.59
N ILE A 306 -1.70 -13.08 -2.80
CA ILE A 306 -1.45 -12.21 -3.96
C ILE A 306 -2.69 -11.38 -4.25
N LEU A 307 -2.50 -10.08 -4.45
CA LEU A 307 -3.49 -9.21 -5.07
C LEU A 307 -3.02 -8.85 -6.48
N GLU A 308 -3.75 -9.28 -7.51
CA GLU A 308 -3.45 -8.96 -8.91
C GLU A 308 -4.60 -8.15 -9.54
N ILE A 309 -4.32 -6.89 -9.91
CA ILE A 309 -5.25 -6.01 -10.63
C ILE A 309 -4.79 -5.87 -12.07
N ASN A 310 -5.52 -6.49 -13.00
CA ASN A 310 -5.23 -6.45 -14.43
C ASN A 310 -5.93 -5.28 -15.15
N ALA A 311 -7.12 -4.90 -14.69
CA ALA A 311 -7.84 -3.69 -15.11
C ALA A 311 -9.00 -3.39 -14.14
N GLY A 312 -9.70 -2.28 -14.37
CA GLY A 312 -10.88 -1.87 -13.60
C GLY A 312 -10.88 -0.37 -13.31
N ASP A 313 -12.00 0.12 -12.78
CA ASP A 313 -12.13 1.48 -12.23
C ASP A 313 -12.52 1.39 -10.76
N PHE A 314 -11.69 1.93 -9.87
CA PHE A 314 -11.81 1.77 -8.42
C PHE A 314 -11.88 3.13 -7.74
N ASP A 315 -12.86 3.27 -6.85
CA ASP A 315 -13.02 4.36 -5.88
C ASP A 315 -13.12 3.72 -4.49
N ILE A 316 -12.01 3.75 -3.75
CA ILE A 316 -11.86 3.05 -2.47
C ILE A 316 -11.65 4.08 -1.36
N THR A 317 -12.49 4.02 -0.33
CA THR A 317 -12.30 4.73 0.93
C THR A 317 -12.27 3.72 2.08
N THR A 318 -11.23 3.81 2.91
CA THR A 318 -11.04 2.93 4.08
C THR A 318 -10.91 3.74 5.36
N GLY A 319 -11.47 3.20 6.45
CA GLY A 319 -11.49 3.88 7.74
C GLY A 319 -12.06 5.30 7.62
N ASN A 320 -11.34 6.28 8.16
CA ASN A 320 -11.67 7.71 8.04
C ASN A 320 -11.10 8.38 6.77
N GLY A 321 -10.36 7.65 5.93
CA GLY A 321 -9.59 8.18 4.82
C GLY A 321 -8.30 8.90 5.25
N GLY A 322 -7.50 9.29 4.26
CA GLY A 322 -6.17 9.88 4.44
C GLY A 322 -6.21 11.39 4.60
N GLU A 323 -6.94 11.90 5.61
CA GLU A 323 -6.76 13.29 6.03
C GLU A 323 -5.42 13.45 6.76
N ALA A 324 -4.80 14.63 6.64
CA ALA A 324 -3.48 14.92 7.19
C ALA A 324 -3.44 14.79 8.72
N VAL A 325 -3.18 13.58 9.21
CA VAL A 325 -2.75 13.38 10.58
C VAL A 325 -1.29 13.78 10.60
N SER A 326 -0.99 14.98 11.11
CA SER A 326 0.34 15.20 11.68
C SER A 326 0.45 14.25 12.86
N LYS A 327 1.00 13.05 12.65
CA LYS A 327 1.49 12.23 13.74
C LYS A 327 2.55 13.10 14.40
N GLN A 328 2.17 13.84 15.45
CA GLN A 328 3.15 14.49 16.31
C GLN A 328 4.08 13.37 16.74
N SER A 329 5.33 13.42 16.30
CA SER A 329 6.39 12.59 16.83
C SER A 329 6.30 12.68 18.36
N GLN A 330 5.81 11.63 19.00
CA GLN A 330 6.17 11.43 20.39
C GLN A 330 7.65 11.08 20.36
N GLU A 331 8.48 12.13 20.34
CA GLU A 331 9.81 12.03 20.89
C GLU A 331 9.62 11.48 22.30
N ASN A 332 9.89 10.19 22.47
CA ASN A 332 10.31 9.66 23.75
C ASN A 332 11.63 10.33 24.09
N SER A 333 11.49 11.56 24.62
CA SER A 333 12.56 12.32 25.23
C SER A 333 12.98 11.57 26.49
N LEU A 334 13.83 10.56 26.32
CA LEU A 334 14.61 9.93 27.38
C LEU A 334 15.68 10.94 27.85
N GLY A 335 15.20 11.97 28.54
CA GLY A 335 15.98 13.13 28.98
C GLY A 335 15.36 13.83 30.18
N GLY A 336 14.63 13.12 31.05
CA GLY A 336 14.10 13.67 32.30
C GLY A 336 15.20 14.00 33.32
N ARG A 337 15.90 15.14 33.15
CA ARG A 337 16.53 15.84 34.28
C ARG A 337 15.54 16.85 34.84
N ARG A 338 15.13 16.56 36.08
CA ARG A 338 14.21 17.33 36.92
C ARG A 338 14.48 18.84 36.87
N LYS A 339 13.42 19.62 36.62
CA LYS A 339 13.36 21.04 36.97
C LYS A 339 13.43 21.18 38.49
N ASN A 340 14.42 21.91 38.97
CA ASN A 340 14.30 22.74 40.18
C ASN A 340 14.74 24.16 39.79
N ASP A 341 13.79 25.07 39.91
CA ASP A 341 13.88 26.54 40.00
C ASP A 341 15.15 27.23 39.53
N MET A 342 15.00 28.07 38.49
CA MET A 342 15.26 29.52 38.57
C MET A 342 14.53 30.22 37.40
N ARG A 343 13.68 31.18 37.75
CA ARG A 343 13.03 32.14 36.85
C ARG A 343 14.05 32.81 35.94
N LEU A 344 13.78 32.89 34.63
CA LEU A 344 14.40 33.87 33.74
C LEU A 344 13.38 34.36 32.70
N ASP A 345 13.50 35.65 32.42
CA ASP A 345 12.52 36.54 31.82
C ASP A 345 12.09 36.22 30.39
N ILE A 346 10.85 36.61 30.11
CA ILE A 346 10.28 36.80 28.78
C ILE A 346 11.07 37.89 28.07
N ASP A 347 11.76 37.54 26.99
CA ASP A 347 11.92 38.44 25.85
C ASP A 347 12.06 37.64 24.55
N GLN A 348 10.93 37.48 23.86
CA GLN A 348 10.90 37.13 22.44
C GLN A 348 11.31 38.37 21.64
N GLN A 349 12.50 38.33 21.03
CA GLN A 349 12.81 39.17 19.87
C GLN A 349 13.99 38.60 19.07
N ASN A 350 13.65 38.01 17.92
CA ASN A 350 14.26 38.33 16.63
C ASN A 350 15.81 38.41 16.57
N ARG A 351 16.48 37.26 16.68
CA ARG A 351 17.85 37.12 16.14
C ARG A 351 18.00 35.79 15.41
N ILE A 352 17.71 35.82 14.11
CA ILE A 352 18.39 34.95 13.15
C ILE A 352 19.84 35.49 13.09
N PRO A 353 20.88 34.74 13.46
CA PRO A 353 22.24 35.17 13.23
C PRO A 353 22.47 35.17 11.72
N GLN A 354 22.51 36.36 11.09
CA GLN A 354 23.18 36.52 9.81
C GLN A 354 24.68 36.31 10.03
N SER A 355 25.13 35.05 10.05
CA SER A 355 26.55 34.75 9.86
C SER A 355 26.78 34.53 8.38
N ASN A 356 27.74 35.24 7.80
CA ASN A 356 28.23 35.03 6.43
C ASN A 356 28.61 33.56 6.23
N SER A 357 27.67 32.76 5.75
CA SER A 357 27.81 31.33 5.48
C SER A 357 28.49 31.16 4.13
N LYS A 358 29.77 30.83 4.17
CA LYS A 358 30.44 30.30 2.98
C LYS A 358 30.12 28.82 2.91
N PHE A 359 29.75 28.33 1.74
CA PHE A 359 29.69 26.89 1.50
C PHE A 359 31.09 26.42 1.13
N ASP A 360 31.45 25.23 1.59
CA ASP A 360 32.70 24.60 1.19
C ASP A 360 32.61 24.13 -0.27
N ASN A 361 33.73 23.60 -0.78
CA ASN A 361 33.81 23.10 -2.15
C ASN A 361 33.00 21.81 -2.41
N GLN A 362 32.25 21.33 -1.40
CA GLN A 362 31.32 20.20 -1.44
C GLN A 362 29.86 20.64 -1.23
N GLY A 363 29.59 21.93 -1.01
CA GLY A 363 28.24 22.46 -0.81
C GLY A 363 27.75 22.43 0.63
N ASN A 364 28.59 22.03 1.60
CA ASN A 364 28.24 22.06 3.01
C ASN A 364 28.42 23.45 3.59
N MET A 365 27.59 23.85 4.56
CA MET A 365 27.82 25.09 5.31
C MET A 365 29.15 25.02 6.07
N MET A 366 30.08 25.95 5.80
CA MET A 366 31.30 26.08 6.59
C MET A 366 30.96 26.60 7.98
N ALA A 367 31.49 25.95 9.02
CA ALA A 367 31.43 26.48 10.38
C ALA A 367 32.05 27.90 10.43
N PRO A 368 31.47 28.84 11.20
CA PRO A 368 32.06 30.16 11.35
C PRO A 368 33.48 30.06 11.92
N PRO A 369 34.43 30.90 11.47
CA PRO A 369 35.82 30.82 11.92
C PRO A 369 35.90 31.00 13.44
N ASN A 370 36.51 30.02 14.12
CA ASN A 370 36.79 30.10 15.56
C ASN A 370 37.60 31.36 15.86
N LYS A 371 37.11 32.16 16.82
CA LYS A 371 37.85 33.29 17.38
C LYS A 371 39.09 32.76 18.12
N PRO A 372 40.27 33.40 18.04
CA PRO A 372 41.48 32.88 18.70
C PRO A 372 41.30 32.84 20.22
N ASP A 373 41.72 31.73 20.83
CA ASP A 373 41.72 31.51 22.28
C ASP A 373 42.47 32.62 23.03
N SER A 374 41.77 33.32 23.92
CA SER A 374 42.39 34.12 24.97
C SER A 374 42.42 33.31 26.28
N ASN A 375 43.61 32.81 26.55
CA ASN A 375 44.10 32.24 27.79
C ASN A 375 43.61 33.02 29.03
N SER A 376 42.92 32.36 29.99
CA SER A 376 43.07 32.72 31.40
C SER A 376 42.79 31.52 32.31
N SER A 377 43.71 31.37 33.25
CA SER A 377 43.88 30.35 34.26
C SER A 377 42.83 30.41 35.38
N ALA A 378 42.32 29.24 35.82
CA ALA A 378 41.96 29.01 37.22
C ALA A 378 41.89 27.51 37.56
N THR A 379 42.98 27.04 38.17
CA THR A 379 43.08 26.11 39.32
C THR A 379 42.24 24.83 39.41
N GLN A 380 43.02 23.75 39.55
CA GLN A 380 42.69 22.39 40.01
C GLN A 380 41.81 22.31 41.26
N ASN A 381 41.01 21.24 41.36
CA ASN A 381 41.01 20.32 42.51
C ASN A 381 40.38 18.97 42.13
N ASN A 382 41.20 17.91 42.17
CA ASN A 382 40.83 16.49 42.23
C ASN A 382 40.76 16.10 43.74
N PRO A 383 40.43 14.87 44.21
CA PRO A 383 39.79 13.68 43.60
C PRO A 383 38.72 13.03 44.52
N ALA A 384 38.04 11.95 44.08
CA ALA A 384 37.97 10.68 44.86
C ALA A 384 37.06 9.62 44.20
N GLN A 385 37.62 8.42 44.12
CA GLN A 385 37.05 7.14 43.70
C GLN A 385 35.86 6.67 44.56
N ARG A 386 35.00 5.81 43.98
CA ARG A 386 34.53 4.51 44.53
C ARG A 386 33.56 3.86 43.52
N SER A 387 34.04 2.87 42.77
CA SER A 387 33.88 1.42 43.02
C SER A 387 32.56 0.83 42.49
N SER A 388 32.66 0.08 41.39
CA SER A 388 31.65 -0.89 40.95
C SER A 388 31.51 -2.04 41.97
N PRO A 389 30.29 -2.58 42.15
CA PRO A 389 30.08 -4.02 41.91
C PRO A 389 28.68 -4.26 41.29
N LYS A 390 28.50 -5.04 40.21
CA LYS A 390 28.52 -6.51 40.04
C LYS A 390 27.14 -6.92 39.49
N ALA A 391 27.16 -7.72 38.45
CA ALA A 391 26.00 -8.38 37.86
C ALA A 391 25.37 -9.40 38.83
N PHE A 392 24.04 -9.58 38.71
CA PHE A 392 23.34 -10.80 39.10
C PHE A 392 22.34 -11.19 38.01
N SER A 393 22.34 -12.48 37.73
CA SER A 393 21.67 -13.25 36.69
C SER A 393 20.17 -13.51 36.95
N ASP A 394 19.46 -13.83 35.87
CA ASP A 394 18.26 -14.66 35.72
C ASP A 394 17.29 -14.79 36.90
N ASN A 395 16.04 -14.36 36.69
CA ASN A 395 14.93 -15.09 37.28
C ASN A 395 13.64 -15.03 36.45
N LYS A 396 13.23 -16.24 36.04
CA LYS A 396 11.91 -16.64 35.54
C LYS A 396 10.86 -16.39 36.62
N ILE A 397 9.76 -15.72 36.30
CA ILE A 397 8.62 -15.54 37.22
C ILE A 397 7.33 -16.06 36.58
N THR A 398 6.80 -17.10 37.21
CA THR A 398 5.45 -17.68 37.09
C THR A 398 4.41 -16.83 37.83
N THR A 399 3.24 -16.64 37.22
CA THR A 399 2.12 -15.85 37.77
C THR A 399 1.17 -16.70 38.62
N THR A 400 0.92 -16.25 39.86
CA THR A 400 -0.26 -16.62 40.67
C THR A 400 -0.79 -15.39 41.42
N THR A 401 -2.06 -15.07 41.15
CA THR A 401 -3.10 -14.38 41.96
C THR A 401 -2.74 -13.44 43.13
N SER A 402 -3.20 -12.19 42.97
CA SER A 402 -3.79 -11.26 43.96
C SER A 402 -3.01 -10.85 45.22
N SER A 403 -2.48 -9.61 45.24
CA SER A 403 -2.44 -8.76 46.44
C SER A 403 -2.26 -7.27 46.09
N ARG A 404 -2.96 -6.39 46.82
CA ARG A 404 -3.03 -4.92 46.63
C ARG A 404 -1.68 -4.23 46.89
N ILE A 405 -1.27 -3.28 46.05
CA ILE A 405 -0.10 -2.41 46.24
C ILE A 405 -0.54 -0.96 46.50
N LYS A 406 0.05 -0.30 47.51
CA LYS A 406 -0.07 1.15 47.76
C LYS A 406 1.18 1.87 47.26
N ASN A 407 1.03 3.05 46.66
CA ASN A 407 2.15 3.91 46.27
C ASN A 407 2.71 4.71 47.49
N GLN A 408 3.92 5.26 47.37
CA GLN A 408 4.72 5.98 48.36
C GLN A 408 4.07 7.21 49.02
N ASN A 409 2.86 7.61 48.59
CA ASN A 409 2.07 8.69 49.18
C ASN A 409 0.78 8.20 49.91
N ASN A 410 0.62 6.89 50.14
CA ASN A 410 -0.49 6.28 50.89
C ASN A 410 -1.91 6.70 50.44
N GLN A 411 -2.10 6.95 49.14
CA GLN A 411 -3.40 7.15 48.50
C GLN A 411 -3.92 5.80 47.97
N THR A 412 -5.24 5.56 48.11
CA THR A 412 -5.90 4.33 47.65
C THR A 412 -6.46 4.57 46.25
N ILE A 413 -5.96 3.85 45.25
CA ILE A 413 -6.49 3.94 43.88
C ILE A 413 -7.58 2.88 43.70
N GLN A 414 -8.76 3.31 43.25
CA GLN A 414 -9.88 2.42 42.86
C GLN A 414 -9.53 1.71 41.55
N ALA A 415 -9.84 0.42 41.45
CA ALA A 415 -9.58 -0.40 40.26
C ALA A 415 -10.45 0.06 39.09
N GLY A 416 -9.95 1.01 38.30
CA GLY A 416 -10.58 1.47 37.06
C GLY A 416 -9.62 2.20 36.11
N ASP A 417 -8.34 2.32 36.45
CA ASP A 417 -7.39 3.18 35.71
C ASP A 417 -6.03 2.51 35.45
N LEU A 418 -6.04 1.18 35.28
CA LEU A 418 -4.87 0.42 34.83
C LEU A 418 -5.22 -0.26 33.51
N SER A 419 -4.94 0.45 32.40
CA SER A 419 -4.72 -0.15 31.09
C SER A 419 -3.44 -0.98 31.16
N THR A 420 -3.56 -2.21 31.63
CA THR A 420 -2.57 -3.25 31.36
C THR A 420 -2.64 -3.57 29.87
N HIS A 421 -1.60 -3.17 29.13
CA HIS A 421 -1.35 -3.66 27.78
C HIS A 421 -1.05 -5.17 27.90
N VAL A 422 -2.11 -5.95 27.86
CA VAL A 422 -2.04 -7.37 27.56
C VAL A 422 -1.88 -7.41 26.04
N GLU A 423 -0.69 -7.74 25.56
CA GLU A 423 -0.55 -8.18 24.17
C GLU A 423 -1.32 -9.50 24.03
N ASN A 424 -2.58 -9.34 23.67
CA ASN A 424 -3.37 -10.36 23.06
C ASN A 424 -2.93 -10.36 21.60
N SER A 425 -2.38 -11.46 21.10
CA SER A 425 -2.02 -11.63 19.69
C SER A 425 -3.28 -11.74 18.81
N ASN A 426 -4.13 -10.73 18.87
CA ASN A 426 -5.10 -10.41 17.84
C ASN A 426 -4.36 -9.45 16.90
N SER A 427 -4.21 -9.82 15.62
CA SER A 427 -3.83 -8.87 14.58
C SER A 427 -4.72 -7.63 14.74
N SER A 428 -4.15 -6.46 14.98
CA SER A 428 -4.91 -5.22 14.87
C SER A 428 -5.54 -5.18 13.48
N GLU A 429 -6.85 -4.96 13.41
CA GLU A 429 -7.51 -4.75 12.12
C GLU A 429 -6.88 -3.49 11.47
N SER A 430 -6.49 -3.58 10.20
CA SER A 430 -5.88 -2.47 9.45
C SER A 430 -6.92 -1.75 8.60
N SER A 431 -6.62 -0.52 8.20
CA SER A 431 -7.49 0.31 7.35
C SER A 431 -6.80 0.69 6.04
N LYS A 432 -6.15 -0.27 5.39
CA LYS A 432 -5.35 -0.08 4.17
C LYS A 432 -6.21 -0.13 2.92
N GLY A 433 -5.85 0.65 1.91
CA GLY A 433 -6.62 0.66 0.66
C GLY A 433 -6.56 -0.68 -0.08
N LEU A 434 -5.37 -1.04 -0.55
CA LEU A 434 -5.06 -2.30 -1.23
C LEU A 434 -3.97 -3.04 -0.45
N LYS A 435 -4.24 -4.27 -0.02
CA LYS A 435 -3.34 -5.05 0.82
C LYS A 435 -3.10 -6.45 0.27
N ALA A 436 -1.84 -6.86 0.32
CA ALA A 436 -1.42 -8.22 -0.01
C ALA A 436 -0.43 -8.77 1.03
N GLY A 437 -0.65 -10.00 1.51
CA GLY A 437 0.30 -10.68 2.41
C GLY A 437 1.58 -11.17 1.70
N THR A 438 1.60 -11.18 0.36
CA THR A 438 2.79 -11.40 -0.46
C THR A 438 2.89 -10.32 -1.54
N ASP A 439 2.62 -10.62 -2.81
CA ASP A 439 2.79 -9.66 -3.89
C ASP A 439 1.50 -8.89 -4.19
N LEU A 440 1.62 -7.57 -4.34
CA LEU A 440 0.58 -6.72 -4.92
C LEU A 440 1.03 -6.29 -6.33
N ILE A 441 0.21 -6.62 -7.33
CA ILE A 441 0.52 -6.40 -8.74
C ILE A 441 -0.58 -5.54 -9.35
N VAL A 442 -0.19 -4.39 -9.92
CA VAL A 442 -1.07 -3.51 -10.70
C VAL A 442 -0.59 -3.45 -12.13
N ASN A 443 -1.28 -4.14 -13.04
CA ASN A 443 -0.94 -4.15 -14.46
C ASN A 443 -1.62 -3.02 -15.24
N ASN A 444 -2.85 -2.66 -14.88
CA ASN A 444 -3.59 -1.55 -15.48
C ASN A 444 -4.80 -1.15 -14.62
N GLY A 445 -5.55 -0.13 -15.05
CA GLY A 445 -6.79 0.33 -14.41
C GLY A 445 -6.74 1.80 -14.02
N SER A 446 -7.88 2.32 -13.56
CA SER A 446 -8.03 3.62 -12.89
C SER A 446 -8.30 3.33 -11.43
N ILE A 447 -7.38 3.72 -10.54
CA ILE A 447 -7.44 3.35 -9.12
C ILE A 447 -7.36 4.63 -8.30
N THR A 448 -8.43 4.93 -7.57
CA THR A 448 -8.48 6.01 -6.58
C THR A 448 -8.59 5.39 -5.19
N VAL A 449 -7.67 5.76 -4.30
CA VAL A 449 -7.64 5.26 -2.92
C VAL A 449 -7.55 6.44 -1.95
N ASN A 450 -8.41 6.43 -0.94
CA ASN A 450 -8.36 7.33 0.20
C ASN A 450 -8.36 6.48 1.49
N ALA A 451 -7.18 6.22 2.03
CA ALA A 451 -6.99 5.28 3.14
C ALA A 451 -6.50 5.95 4.43
N GLU A 452 -6.98 5.48 5.58
CA GLU A 452 -6.54 5.97 6.90
C GLU A 452 -5.12 5.51 7.24
N GLU A 453 -4.73 4.30 6.83
CA GLU A 453 -3.34 3.82 6.87
C GLU A 453 -2.71 3.95 5.47
N ASP A 454 -2.03 2.92 5.00
CA ASP A 454 -1.40 2.91 3.68
C ASP A 454 -2.43 2.79 2.56
N ALA A 455 -2.21 3.51 1.47
CA ALA A 455 -3.07 3.33 0.30
C ALA A 455 -2.77 2.01 -0.43
N LEU A 456 -1.50 1.66 -0.60
CA LEU A 456 -1.06 0.35 -1.11
C LEU A 456 -0.05 -0.26 -0.13
N HIS A 457 -0.29 -1.50 0.29
CA HIS A 457 0.57 -2.21 1.24
C HIS A 457 0.83 -3.65 0.82
N SER A 458 2.07 -4.09 0.97
CA SER A 458 2.47 -5.48 0.75
C SER A 458 3.52 -5.91 1.76
N ASN A 459 3.32 -7.10 2.35
CA ASN A 459 4.32 -7.70 3.23
C ASN A 459 5.54 -8.25 2.46
N LYS A 460 5.61 -8.06 1.13
CA LYS A 460 6.75 -8.40 0.27
C LYS A 460 6.94 -7.35 -0.82
N ASN A 461 6.42 -7.60 -2.02
CA ASN A 461 6.70 -6.81 -3.20
C ASN A 461 5.45 -6.10 -3.74
N ILE A 462 5.66 -4.87 -4.21
CA ILE A 462 4.68 -4.16 -5.04
C ILE A 462 5.24 -4.02 -6.45
N ASN A 463 4.44 -4.40 -7.44
CA ASN A 463 4.77 -4.23 -8.86
C ASN A 463 3.70 -3.41 -9.58
N ILE A 464 4.03 -2.16 -9.90
CA ILE A 464 3.16 -1.25 -10.67
C ILE A 464 3.68 -1.23 -12.11
N ASN A 465 3.01 -1.97 -12.97
CA ASN A 465 3.34 -2.17 -14.38
C ASN A 465 2.51 -1.28 -15.32
N GLY A 466 1.47 -0.61 -14.83
CA GLY A 466 0.65 0.30 -15.62
C GLY A 466 -0.49 0.92 -14.81
N GLY A 467 -1.41 1.58 -15.50
CA GLY A 467 -2.61 2.19 -14.90
C GLY A 467 -2.40 3.61 -14.39
N ASN A 468 -3.49 4.19 -13.88
CA ASN A 468 -3.57 5.53 -13.28
C ASN A 468 -3.97 5.41 -11.81
N LEU A 469 -3.02 5.59 -10.90
CA LEU A 469 -3.19 5.51 -9.46
C LEU A 469 -3.24 6.93 -8.88
N ASN A 470 -4.32 7.26 -8.17
CA ASN A 470 -4.51 8.53 -7.47
C ASN A 470 -4.78 8.20 -6.00
N VAL A 471 -3.78 8.42 -5.14
CA VAL A 471 -3.81 7.94 -3.76
C VAL A 471 -3.69 9.06 -2.74
N LYS A 472 -4.33 8.83 -1.60
CA LYS A 472 -4.21 9.54 -0.33
C LYS A 472 -4.13 8.52 0.79
N ALA A 473 -3.20 8.74 1.69
CA ALA A 473 -2.97 7.89 2.85
C ALA A 473 -2.86 8.76 4.11
N GLY A 474 -3.23 8.22 5.25
CA GLY A 474 -2.90 8.79 6.56
C GLY A 474 -1.54 8.30 7.07
N ASP A 475 -1.06 7.17 6.55
CA ASP A 475 0.31 6.69 6.68
C ASP A 475 0.98 6.73 5.29
N ASP A 476 1.44 5.62 4.71
CA ASP A 476 2.23 5.71 3.49
C ASP A 476 1.40 5.70 2.21
N GLY A 477 1.85 6.48 1.22
CA GLY A 477 1.25 6.40 -0.11
C GLY A 477 1.38 4.99 -0.70
N ILE A 478 2.59 4.43 -0.65
CA ILE A 478 2.89 3.08 -1.13
C ILE A 478 3.95 2.47 -0.20
N HIS A 479 3.62 1.36 0.46
CA HIS A 479 4.51 0.64 1.36
C HIS A 479 4.75 -0.80 0.90
N SER A 480 6.01 -1.21 0.75
CA SER A 480 6.34 -2.63 0.57
C SER A 480 7.58 -3.04 1.35
N GLU A 481 7.49 -4.14 2.09
CA GLU A 481 8.56 -4.58 3.00
C GLU A 481 9.88 -4.91 2.28
N GLU A 482 9.83 -5.39 1.03
CA GLU A 482 11.04 -5.86 0.31
C GLU A 482 11.34 -5.05 -0.96
N ILE A 483 10.44 -5.05 -1.95
CA ILE A 483 10.72 -4.44 -3.25
C ILE A 483 9.50 -3.75 -3.84
N LEU A 484 9.67 -2.46 -4.16
CA LEU A 484 8.78 -1.73 -5.06
C LEU A 484 9.39 -1.64 -6.46
N ASN A 485 8.62 -2.03 -7.49
CA ASN A 485 8.92 -1.76 -8.89
C ASN A 485 7.83 -0.88 -9.51
N ILE A 486 8.23 0.27 -10.07
CA ILE A 486 7.37 1.09 -10.93
C ILE A 486 7.96 1.10 -12.34
N THR A 487 7.18 0.61 -13.31
CA THR A 487 7.65 0.37 -14.69
C THR A 487 6.68 0.96 -15.72
N ASN A 488 7.03 0.82 -17.01
CA ASN A 488 6.22 1.23 -18.16
C ASN A 488 5.72 2.69 -18.08
N GLU A 489 4.54 2.99 -18.65
CA GLU A 489 3.93 4.33 -18.64
C GLU A 489 2.95 4.52 -17.47
N SER A 490 3.19 3.87 -16.33
CA SER A 490 2.37 3.99 -15.12
C SER A 490 2.24 5.45 -14.67
N LYS A 491 1.03 5.88 -14.28
CA LYS A 491 0.80 7.21 -13.69
C LYS A 491 0.47 7.05 -12.21
N VAL A 492 1.30 7.60 -11.34
CA VAL A 492 1.14 7.51 -9.88
C VAL A 492 1.10 8.92 -9.30
N THR A 493 0.00 9.26 -8.64
CA THR A 493 -0.17 10.54 -7.94
C THR A 493 -0.47 10.26 -6.48
N ILE A 494 0.51 10.48 -5.61
CA ILE A 494 0.32 10.52 -4.15
C ILE A 494 0.09 11.98 -3.78
N SER A 495 -1.14 12.29 -3.40
CA SER A 495 -1.55 13.69 -3.13
C SER A 495 -1.50 14.07 -1.65
N ASN A 496 -1.42 13.07 -0.77
CA ASN A 496 -1.20 13.22 0.67
C ASN A 496 -0.74 11.87 1.25
N SER A 497 0.24 11.89 2.12
CA SER A 497 0.68 10.75 2.94
C SER A 497 1.63 11.23 4.05
N TYR A 498 1.91 10.38 5.03
CA TYR A 498 3.01 10.54 5.97
C TYR A 498 4.33 10.45 5.19
N GLU A 499 4.71 9.28 4.72
CA GLU A 499 5.75 9.12 3.69
C GLU A 499 5.13 8.88 2.31
N GLY A 500 5.79 9.33 1.24
CA GLY A 500 5.30 9.09 -0.11
C GLY A 500 5.38 7.61 -0.50
N ILE A 501 6.61 7.10 -0.50
CA ILE A 501 6.95 5.72 -0.86
C ILE A 501 7.94 5.18 0.17
N GLU A 502 7.60 4.07 0.82
CA GLU A 502 8.50 3.32 1.71
C GLU A 502 8.75 1.91 1.15
N SER A 503 10.03 1.54 1.02
CA SER A 503 10.43 0.15 0.82
C SER A 503 11.92 -0.04 1.03
N LYS A 504 12.33 -1.26 1.37
CA LYS A 504 13.75 -1.65 1.38
C LYS A 504 14.43 -1.42 0.04
N VAL A 505 13.82 -1.83 -1.07
CA VAL A 505 14.36 -1.58 -2.43
C VAL A 505 13.32 -0.91 -3.31
N ILE A 506 13.60 0.32 -3.70
CA ILE A 506 12.72 1.10 -4.56
C ILE A 506 13.31 1.17 -5.96
N ASN A 507 12.57 0.72 -6.96
CA ASN A 507 12.99 0.73 -8.36
C ASN A 507 12.01 1.51 -9.23
N ILE A 508 12.39 2.73 -9.60
CA ILE A 508 11.65 3.57 -10.54
C ILE A 508 12.30 3.46 -11.92
N LYS A 509 11.71 2.60 -12.76
CA LYS A 509 12.20 2.29 -14.11
C LYS A 509 11.45 3.05 -15.21
N GLY A 510 10.25 3.56 -14.91
CA GLY A 510 9.37 4.26 -15.84
C GLY A 510 8.28 5.05 -15.11
N GLY A 511 7.31 5.53 -15.88
CA GLY A 511 6.10 6.18 -15.37
C GLY A 511 6.21 7.70 -15.15
N THR A 512 5.07 8.31 -14.82
CA THR A 512 4.97 9.69 -14.33
C THR A 512 4.49 9.64 -12.89
N ILE A 513 5.34 10.07 -11.95
CA ILE A 513 5.13 9.94 -10.52
C ILE A 513 5.15 11.34 -9.90
N SER A 514 4.13 11.67 -9.11
CA SER A 514 4.04 12.91 -8.33
C SER A 514 3.72 12.58 -6.88
N ILE A 515 4.51 13.10 -5.95
CA ILE A 515 4.42 12.80 -4.52
C ILE A 515 4.28 14.09 -3.73
N VAL A 516 3.31 14.12 -2.82
CA VAL A 516 3.18 15.10 -1.74
C VAL A 516 3.08 14.35 -0.42
N SER A 517 4.03 14.57 0.47
CA SER A 517 4.14 13.89 1.76
C SER A 517 4.44 14.86 2.91
N SER A 518 4.02 14.50 4.13
CA SER A 518 4.24 15.30 5.34
C SER A 518 5.53 14.97 6.08
N ASP A 519 6.14 13.84 5.76
CA ASP A 519 7.50 13.46 6.11
C ASP A 519 8.25 13.20 4.81
N ASP A 520 8.90 12.05 4.65
CA ASP A 520 9.78 11.79 3.53
C ASP A 520 9.02 11.58 2.23
N GLY A 521 9.61 12.03 1.12
CA GLY A 521 9.07 11.82 -0.20
C GLY A 521 9.23 10.38 -0.66
N ILE A 522 10.44 9.85 -0.51
CA ILE A 522 10.82 8.47 -0.80
C ILE A 522 11.77 8.04 0.31
N ASN A 523 11.45 6.94 0.99
CA ASN A 523 12.24 6.37 2.06
C ASN A 523 12.69 4.94 1.71
N GLY A 524 13.99 4.79 1.49
CA GLY A 524 14.64 3.50 1.40
C GLY A 524 15.06 2.99 2.78
N ALA A 525 14.25 2.15 3.41
CA ALA A 525 14.53 1.60 4.74
C ALA A 525 14.18 0.12 4.86
N SER A 526 14.86 -0.58 5.77
CA SER A 526 14.42 -1.90 6.23
C SER A 526 13.93 -1.80 7.67
N GLY A 527 12.76 -2.39 7.96
CA GLY A 527 12.19 -2.43 9.33
C GLY A 527 13.09 -3.17 10.34
N ASN A 528 14.11 -3.90 9.87
CA ASN A 528 15.15 -4.46 10.71
C ASN A 528 16.23 -3.41 11.00
N SER A 529 15.93 -2.51 11.94
CA SER A 529 17.00 -1.77 12.60
C SER A 529 17.82 -2.77 13.44
N ASP A 530 18.89 -3.30 12.87
CA ASP A 530 19.98 -3.93 13.62
C ASP A 530 20.67 -2.83 14.45
N PHE A 531 19.94 -2.26 15.40
CA PHE A 531 20.39 -1.24 16.32
C PHE A 531 21.25 -1.90 17.38
N GLN A 532 22.49 -2.25 17.02
CA GLN A 532 23.53 -2.48 18.00
C GLN A 532 23.90 -1.13 18.60
N GLY A 533 23.21 -0.77 19.68
CA GLY A 533 23.39 0.48 20.39
C GLY A 533 24.86 0.83 20.62
N MET A 534 25.36 1.80 19.86
CA MET A 534 26.64 2.44 20.11
C MET A 534 26.42 3.95 20.17
N ARG A 535 26.47 4.47 21.39
CA ARG A 535 26.55 5.91 21.66
C ARG A 535 27.75 6.51 20.91
N GLY A 536 27.48 7.26 19.84
CA GLY A 536 28.43 8.14 19.17
C GLY A 536 29.16 7.59 17.93
N GLY A 537 28.69 6.49 17.32
CA GLY A 537 29.16 6.06 15.99
C GLY A 537 28.31 6.66 14.87
N ARG A 538 28.90 6.92 13.69
CA ARG A 538 28.12 7.20 12.47
C ARG A 538 27.25 5.98 12.14
N GLU A 539 26.02 6.21 11.72
CA GLU A 539 25.15 5.15 11.20
C GLU A 539 25.82 4.45 10.02
N SER A 540 25.63 3.13 9.93
CA SER A 540 26.21 2.29 8.89
C SER A 540 25.13 1.93 7.89
N ALA A 541 25.47 1.95 6.60
CA ALA A 541 24.52 1.66 5.54
C ALA A 541 23.85 0.29 5.75
N GLN A 542 22.52 0.27 5.68
CA GLN A 542 21.71 -0.93 5.82
C GLN A 542 21.94 -1.88 4.63
N ASN A 543 22.09 -3.17 4.92
CA ASN A 543 22.40 -4.15 3.89
C ASN A 543 21.19 -4.40 2.97
N GLY A 544 21.39 -4.23 1.67
CA GLY A 544 20.37 -4.52 0.66
C GLY A 544 19.27 -3.46 0.54
N VAL A 545 19.42 -2.31 1.20
CA VAL A 545 18.54 -1.15 1.03
C VAL A 545 19.01 -0.31 -0.15
N SER A 546 18.10 0.18 -1.00
CA SER A 546 18.46 1.16 -2.03
C SER A 546 17.27 1.87 -2.67
N VAL A 547 17.49 3.11 -3.11
CA VAL A 547 16.60 3.85 -4.01
C VAL A 547 17.24 3.92 -5.40
N ASN A 548 16.60 3.33 -6.41
CA ASN A 548 17.11 3.21 -7.76
C ASN A 548 16.17 3.89 -8.77
N ILE A 549 16.66 4.92 -9.46
CA ILE A 549 15.91 5.65 -10.49
C ILE A 549 16.64 5.47 -11.82
N SER A 550 16.06 4.70 -12.74
CA SER A 550 16.64 4.44 -14.07
C SER A 550 15.84 5.03 -15.22
N GLY A 551 14.64 5.54 -14.96
CA GLY A 551 13.75 6.09 -15.98
C GLY A 551 12.55 6.83 -15.39
N GLY A 552 11.60 7.21 -16.25
CA GLY A 552 10.38 7.91 -15.84
C GLY A 552 10.57 9.41 -15.55
N SER A 553 9.49 10.03 -15.08
CA SER A 553 9.44 11.41 -14.61
C SER A 553 8.94 11.42 -13.16
N LEU A 554 9.80 11.79 -12.22
CA LEU A 554 9.53 11.81 -10.79
C LEU A 554 9.50 13.26 -10.27
N THR A 555 8.42 13.62 -9.58
CA THR A 555 8.27 14.88 -8.85
C THR A 555 7.99 14.58 -7.39
N VAL A 556 8.83 15.08 -6.49
CA VAL A 556 8.69 14.88 -5.05
C VAL A 556 8.54 16.22 -4.35
N ASN A 557 7.52 16.37 -3.52
CA ASN A 557 7.29 17.53 -2.66
C ASN A 557 7.08 17.04 -1.23
N ALA A 558 8.18 16.97 -0.48
CA ALA A 558 8.22 16.40 0.87
C ALA A 558 8.36 17.51 1.91
N GLN A 559 7.80 17.35 3.11
CA GLN A 559 8.13 18.21 4.25
C GLN A 559 9.27 17.62 5.10
N GLY A 560 9.44 16.30 5.06
CA GLY A 560 10.64 15.58 5.46
C GLY A 560 11.72 15.62 4.38
N ASP A 561 12.53 14.58 4.33
CA ASP A 561 13.56 14.40 3.32
C ASP A 561 12.95 14.18 1.94
N GLY A 562 13.63 14.71 0.92
CA GLY A 562 13.20 14.55 -0.46
C GLY A 562 13.33 13.09 -0.92
N LEU A 563 14.57 12.63 -1.03
CA LEU A 563 14.90 11.23 -1.20
C LEU A 563 15.77 10.83 0.00
N ASP A 564 15.27 9.95 0.84
CA ASP A 564 16.00 9.33 1.94
C ASP A 564 16.34 7.88 1.60
N SER A 565 17.54 7.46 1.98
CA SER A 565 17.90 6.06 2.04
C SER A 565 18.87 5.76 3.18
N ASN A 566 18.49 4.79 4.00
CA ASN A 566 19.39 4.16 4.96
C ASN A 566 20.58 3.41 4.32
N ALA A 567 20.74 3.45 2.99
CA ALA A 567 21.91 2.97 2.27
C ALA A 567 22.15 3.76 0.96
N ASP A 568 21.97 3.14 -0.21
CA ASP A 568 22.40 3.70 -1.50
C ASP A 568 21.27 4.39 -2.27
N ILE A 569 21.59 5.54 -2.90
CA ILE A 569 20.78 6.19 -3.93
C ILE A 569 21.49 6.08 -5.28
N ASN A 570 20.83 5.48 -6.28
CA ASN A 570 21.40 5.30 -7.62
C ASN A 570 20.50 5.88 -8.70
N ILE A 571 21.02 6.87 -9.43
CA ILE A 571 20.33 7.52 -10.56
C ILE A 571 21.07 7.21 -11.86
N THR A 572 20.40 6.49 -12.75
CA THR A 572 20.95 5.99 -14.02
C THR A 572 20.15 6.43 -15.24
N GLY A 573 19.12 7.26 -15.04
CA GLY A 573 18.29 7.80 -16.11
C GLY A 573 17.06 8.54 -15.56
N GLY A 574 16.14 8.91 -16.45
CA GLY A 574 14.89 9.59 -16.09
C GLY A 574 15.05 11.10 -15.84
N LYS A 575 13.94 11.69 -15.40
CA LYS A 575 13.82 13.09 -15.01
C LYS A 575 13.30 13.16 -13.58
N THR A 576 14.08 13.72 -12.67
CA THR A 576 13.71 13.83 -11.26
C THR A 576 13.77 15.28 -10.82
N ILE A 577 12.70 15.75 -10.17
CA ILE A 577 12.68 17.02 -9.45
C ILE A 577 12.25 16.78 -8.00
N VAL A 578 13.04 17.31 -7.06
CA VAL A 578 12.80 17.21 -5.63
C VAL A 578 12.63 18.61 -5.06
N TYR A 579 11.45 18.89 -4.52
CA TYR A 579 11.17 20.03 -3.68
C TYR A 579 11.34 19.59 -2.23
N GLY A 580 12.58 19.67 -1.75
CA GLY A 580 12.96 19.26 -0.41
C GLY A 580 12.41 20.17 0.69
N PRO A 581 12.75 19.88 1.96
CA PRO A 581 12.27 20.60 3.12
C PRO A 581 12.69 22.08 3.09
N SER A 582 11.89 22.94 3.75
CA SER A 582 12.22 24.36 3.95
C SER A 582 12.60 24.67 5.41
N ASN A 583 12.49 23.67 6.28
CA ASN A 583 12.91 23.63 7.67
C ASN A 583 14.25 22.90 7.78
N GLY A 584 15.05 23.28 8.78
CA GLY A 584 16.31 22.59 9.05
C GLY A 584 16.10 21.21 9.66
N GLY A 585 17.15 20.39 9.63
CA GLY A 585 17.14 19.01 10.13
C GLY A 585 16.85 17.93 9.09
N ASN A 586 16.37 18.31 7.90
CA ASN A 586 16.07 17.44 6.77
C ASN A 586 16.75 17.98 5.48
N GLY A 587 17.01 17.14 4.50
CA GLY A 587 17.67 17.43 3.22
C GLY A 587 16.84 17.08 1.99
N SER A 588 17.21 17.63 0.82
CA SER A 588 16.63 17.17 -0.45
C SER A 588 17.12 15.78 -0.89
N LEU A 589 18.29 15.40 -0.37
CA LEU A 589 18.89 14.09 -0.45
C LEU A 589 19.40 13.78 0.96
N ASP A 590 19.05 12.64 1.50
CA ASP A 590 19.72 12.05 2.65
C ASP A 590 20.06 10.59 2.34
N TYR A 591 21.28 10.18 2.66
CA TYR A 591 21.71 8.81 2.50
C TYR A 591 22.85 8.44 3.46
N THR A 592 22.80 7.21 3.96
CA THR A 592 23.88 6.66 4.80
C THR A 592 25.01 6.03 3.97
N GLY A 593 24.67 5.44 2.81
CA GLY A 593 25.58 4.73 1.92
C GLY A 593 26.24 5.65 0.90
N THR A 594 25.93 5.45 -0.38
CA THR A 594 26.44 6.27 -1.49
C THR A 594 25.32 6.84 -2.35
N ALA A 595 25.50 8.06 -2.86
CA ALA A 595 24.62 8.63 -3.87
C ALA A 595 25.35 8.79 -5.20
N LYS A 596 24.89 8.07 -6.23
CA LYS A 596 25.53 8.05 -7.55
C LYS A 596 24.59 8.51 -8.64
N ILE A 597 25.08 9.38 -9.52
CA ILE A 597 24.40 9.76 -10.75
C ILE A 597 25.26 9.49 -11.98
N THR A 598 24.69 8.80 -12.96
CA THR A 598 25.42 8.38 -14.18
C THR A 598 24.75 8.84 -15.46
N ASN A 599 23.43 9.06 -15.45
CA ASN A 599 22.68 9.60 -16.58
C ASN A 599 21.35 10.22 -16.08
N GLY A 600 20.60 10.87 -16.98
CA GLY A 600 19.31 11.50 -16.69
C GLY A 600 19.43 13.00 -16.40
N THR A 601 18.33 13.58 -15.91
CA THR A 601 18.28 14.96 -15.38
C THR A 601 17.76 14.92 -13.96
N PHE A 602 18.49 15.56 -13.04
CA PHE A 602 18.12 15.68 -11.64
C PHE A 602 18.14 17.14 -11.22
N VAL A 603 17.09 17.59 -10.54
CA VAL A 603 16.99 18.90 -9.92
C VAL A 603 16.51 18.73 -8.49
N ALA A 604 17.18 19.36 -7.53
CA ALA A 604 16.70 19.42 -6.16
C ALA A 604 16.85 20.83 -5.60
N ILE A 605 15.82 21.29 -4.91
CA ILE A 605 15.90 22.46 -4.04
C ILE A 605 15.68 22.04 -2.58
N GLY A 606 16.29 22.77 -1.66
CA GLY A 606 16.14 22.49 -0.23
C GLY A 606 16.89 23.49 0.64
N THR A 607 17.02 23.17 1.93
CA THR A 607 17.86 23.92 2.85
C THR A 607 19.35 23.66 2.62
N ALA A 608 20.19 24.50 3.24
CA ALA A 608 21.63 24.42 3.15
C ALA A 608 22.29 23.58 4.26
N ASP A 609 21.61 23.40 5.40
CA ASP A 609 22.16 22.88 6.64
C ASP A 609 22.37 21.36 6.65
N MET A 610 21.51 20.63 5.94
CA MET A 610 21.59 19.17 5.75
C MET A 610 21.81 18.83 4.27
N TYR A 611 22.51 19.71 3.54
CA TYR A 611 22.79 19.46 2.14
C TYR A 611 23.68 18.23 1.96
N GLN A 612 23.23 17.30 1.12
CA GLN A 612 24.05 16.24 0.56
C GLN A 612 23.98 16.29 -0.98
N GLY A 613 25.13 16.09 -1.62
CA GLY A 613 25.26 15.99 -3.07
C GLY A 613 25.58 14.57 -3.52
N PHE A 614 25.85 14.41 -4.81
CA PHE A 614 26.30 13.13 -5.36
C PHE A 614 27.79 12.89 -5.15
N ASP A 615 28.16 11.64 -4.93
CA ASP A 615 29.55 11.21 -4.70
C ASP A 615 30.43 11.37 -5.95
N ASP A 616 31.74 11.49 -5.74
CA ASP A 616 32.76 11.55 -6.81
C ASP A 616 32.79 10.29 -7.70
N SER A 617 32.20 9.20 -7.23
CA SER A 617 32.01 7.96 -7.99
C SER A 617 30.94 8.07 -9.10
N SER A 618 30.14 9.14 -9.09
CA SER A 618 29.25 9.52 -10.19
C SER A 618 30.01 9.74 -11.49
N THR A 619 29.37 9.49 -12.64
CA THR A 619 29.97 9.76 -13.96
C THR A 619 29.39 11.01 -14.63
N GLN A 620 28.24 11.49 -14.15
CA GLN A 620 27.60 12.70 -14.63
C GLN A 620 28.03 13.92 -13.80
N ASN A 621 28.15 15.08 -14.44
CA ASN A 621 28.54 16.32 -13.75
C ASN A 621 27.36 16.95 -13.02
N THR A 622 27.64 17.57 -11.88
CA THR A 622 26.69 18.28 -11.04
C THR A 622 27.11 19.73 -10.83
N VAL A 623 26.13 20.60 -10.64
CA VAL A 623 26.32 21.96 -10.15
C VAL A 623 25.40 22.23 -8.98
N THR A 624 25.98 22.73 -7.88
CA THR A 624 25.25 23.17 -6.69
C THR A 624 25.36 24.68 -6.58
N PHE A 625 24.21 25.34 -6.45
CA PHE A 625 24.13 26.76 -6.13
C PHE A 625 23.76 26.92 -4.66
N GLY A 626 24.69 27.49 -3.88
CA GLY A 626 24.46 27.87 -2.49
C GLY A 626 24.12 29.35 -2.40
N PHE A 627 22.93 29.67 -1.91
CA PHE A 627 22.48 31.05 -1.76
C PHE A 627 22.78 31.57 -0.36
N SER A 628 23.33 32.77 -0.26
CA SER A 628 23.61 33.46 1.00
C SER A 628 22.36 33.81 1.82
N SER A 629 21.17 33.68 1.24
CA SER A 629 19.88 33.91 1.89
C SER A 629 18.80 33.01 1.29
N THR A 630 17.74 32.73 2.06
CA THR A 630 16.57 31.98 1.57
C THR A 630 15.95 32.68 0.36
N GLN A 631 15.80 31.93 -0.72
CA GLN A 631 15.07 32.31 -1.92
C GLN A 631 13.59 31.96 -1.76
N SER A 632 12.72 32.81 -2.31
CA SER A 632 11.27 32.61 -2.25
C SER A 632 10.81 31.46 -3.15
N GLU A 633 9.74 30.80 -2.76
CA GLU A 633 9.00 29.88 -3.62
C GLU A 633 8.40 30.59 -4.85
N ASN A 634 7.85 29.80 -5.76
CA ASN A 634 7.21 30.18 -7.01
C ASN A 634 8.10 30.88 -8.05
N GLN A 635 9.42 30.91 -7.82
CA GLN A 635 10.39 31.41 -8.80
C GLN A 635 10.60 30.41 -9.94
N ALA A 636 10.54 30.88 -11.18
CA ALA A 636 10.96 30.10 -12.33
C ALA A 636 12.48 30.21 -12.49
N LEU A 637 13.17 29.07 -12.56
CA LEU A 637 14.61 28.99 -12.72
C LEU A 637 14.95 28.27 -14.01
N THR A 638 15.93 28.79 -14.75
CA THR A 638 16.39 28.19 -16.00
C THR A 638 17.90 28.19 -16.07
N LEU A 639 18.50 27.02 -16.24
CA LEU A 639 19.92 26.85 -16.54
C LEU A 639 20.11 26.69 -18.04
N VAL A 640 20.99 27.50 -18.62
CA VAL A 640 21.27 27.51 -20.07
C VAL A 640 22.75 27.37 -20.38
N ASP A 641 23.07 26.86 -21.57
CA ASP A 641 24.41 26.91 -22.15
C ASP A 641 24.75 28.30 -22.75
N SER A 642 25.97 28.45 -23.27
CA SER A 642 26.44 29.69 -23.91
C SER A 642 25.64 30.13 -25.14
N ASN A 643 24.83 29.24 -25.71
CA ASN A 643 23.98 29.50 -26.88
C ASN A 643 22.51 29.75 -26.47
N ASN A 644 22.22 29.88 -25.17
CA ASN A 644 20.88 29.98 -24.61
C ASN A 644 20.00 28.74 -24.85
N ASN A 645 20.59 27.57 -25.11
CA ASN A 645 19.84 26.32 -25.09
C ASN A 645 19.56 25.93 -23.64
N VAL A 646 18.31 25.52 -23.37
CA VAL A 646 17.90 25.06 -22.05
C VAL A 646 18.57 23.73 -21.71
N ILE A 647 19.29 23.74 -20.59
CA ILE A 647 19.76 22.53 -19.89
C ILE A 647 18.60 21.99 -19.07
N THR A 648 18.07 22.82 -18.18
CA THR A 648 16.88 22.51 -17.38
C THR A 648 16.13 23.78 -17.00
N SER A 649 14.81 23.67 -16.84
CA SER A 649 13.94 24.72 -16.33
C SER A 649 12.82 24.13 -15.47
N PHE A 650 12.52 24.81 -14.38
CA PHE A 650 11.46 24.42 -13.45
C PHE A 650 10.97 25.63 -12.64
N LYS A 651 9.85 25.47 -11.95
CA LYS A 651 9.35 26.44 -10.98
C LYS A 651 9.56 25.89 -9.57
N ALA A 652 10.34 26.59 -8.76
CA ALA A 652 10.54 26.26 -7.37
C ALA A 652 9.19 26.30 -6.63
N GLN A 653 8.71 25.17 -6.10
CA GLN A 653 7.44 25.12 -5.36
C GLN A 653 7.58 25.42 -3.87
N LYS A 654 8.80 25.42 -3.36
CA LYS A 654 9.15 25.72 -1.96
C LYS A 654 10.25 26.76 -1.90
N SER A 655 10.41 27.41 -0.75
CA SER A 655 11.57 28.25 -0.47
C SER A 655 12.83 27.38 -0.36
N TYR A 656 13.99 27.94 -0.70
CA TYR A 656 15.23 27.17 -0.81
C TYR A 656 16.46 28.01 -0.53
N GLN A 657 17.55 27.37 -0.10
CA GLN A 657 18.89 27.96 0.02
C GLN A 657 19.94 27.19 -0.77
N ALA A 658 19.63 25.94 -1.16
CA ALA A 658 20.44 25.13 -2.04
C ALA A 658 19.65 24.76 -3.29
N LEU A 659 20.34 24.74 -4.43
CA LEU A 659 19.85 24.19 -5.69
C LEU A 659 20.91 23.26 -6.28
N LEU A 660 20.60 21.97 -6.39
CA LEU A 660 21.43 20.97 -7.03
C LEU A 660 20.87 20.64 -8.42
N ILE A 661 21.71 20.70 -9.45
CA ILE A 661 21.36 20.33 -10.82
C ILE A 661 22.38 19.33 -11.35
N SER A 662 21.89 18.23 -11.91
CA SER A 662 22.67 17.30 -12.73
C SER A 662 21.98 17.08 -14.08
N SER A 663 22.76 17.00 -15.14
CA SER A 663 22.25 16.69 -16.48
C SER A 663 23.37 16.09 -17.33
N ASP A 664 23.00 15.20 -18.24
CA ASP A 664 23.86 14.62 -19.28
C ASP A 664 24.40 15.68 -20.26
N LYS A 665 23.83 16.89 -20.24
CA LYS A 665 24.27 18.05 -21.02
C LYS A 665 25.35 18.89 -20.34
N LEU A 666 25.63 18.65 -19.05
CA LEU A 666 26.68 19.37 -18.33
C LEU A 666 28.05 18.80 -18.68
N LYS A 667 28.97 19.65 -19.15
CA LYS A 667 30.32 19.28 -19.58
C LYS A 667 31.36 20.16 -18.90
N GLU A 668 32.41 19.54 -18.38
CA GLU A 668 33.53 20.24 -17.76
C GLU A 668 34.21 21.17 -18.79
N GLY A 669 34.55 22.39 -18.36
CA GLY A 669 35.14 23.43 -19.19
C GLY A 669 34.14 24.33 -19.94
N GLU A 670 32.87 23.94 -20.05
CA GLU A 670 31.84 24.74 -20.71
C GLU A 670 31.27 25.84 -19.80
N ILE A 671 30.70 26.89 -20.42
CA ILE A 671 30.10 28.04 -19.72
C ILE A 671 28.58 27.89 -19.66
N TYR A 672 28.03 28.09 -18.48
CA TYR A 672 26.60 28.06 -18.21
C TYR A 672 26.14 29.33 -17.49
N ALA A 673 24.86 29.63 -17.58
CA ALA A 673 24.24 30.73 -16.86
C ALA A 673 22.90 30.31 -16.25
N LEU A 674 22.67 30.69 -15.00
CA LEU A 674 21.42 30.49 -14.28
C LEU A 674 20.59 31.78 -14.33
N TYR A 675 19.32 31.65 -14.67
CA TYR A 675 18.38 32.75 -14.79
C TYR A 675 17.16 32.55 -13.89
N SER A 676 16.56 33.67 -13.47
CA SER A 676 15.22 33.74 -12.88
C SER A 676 14.22 34.33 -13.88
N GLY A 677 13.02 33.77 -13.97
CA GLY A 677 11.98 34.20 -14.90
C GLY A 677 12.29 33.84 -16.35
N GLY A 678 11.90 34.72 -17.29
CA GLY A 678 12.10 34.51 -18.73
C GLY A 678 11.08 33.56 -19.37
N THR A 679 11.32 33.21 -20.63
CA THR A 679 10.42 32.38 -21.46
C THR A 679 11.21 31.33 -22.22
N ILE A 680 10.59 30.18 -22.46
CA ILE A 680 11.16 29.07 -23.22
C ILE A 680 10.37 28.92 -24.51
N SER A 681 11.08 28.94 -25.63
CA SER A 681 10.55 28.58 -26.93
C SER A 681 10.94 27.13 -27.24
N GLU A 682 9.96 26.27 -27.49
CA GLU A 682 10.25 24.88 -27.85
C GLU A 682 10.70 24.81 -29.32
N ASN A 683 11.79 24.08 -29.59
CA ASN A 683 12.06 23.61 -30.94
C ASN A 683 11.02 22.55 -31.27
N SER A 684 10.22 22.81 -32.31
CA SER A 684 9.03 22.06 -32.66
C SER A 684 9.32 20.58 -32.95
N SER A 685 9.18 19.71 -31.95
CA SER A 685 8.79 18.32 -32.17
C SER A 685 7.58 18.04 -31.29
N LYS A 686 6.39 18.08 -31.90
CA LYS A 686 5.10 17.73 -31.29
C LYS A 686 5.24 16.47 -30.43
N ASN A 687 5.05 16.61 -29.12
CA ASN A 687 4.66 15.48 -28.30
C ASN A 687 3.13 15.30 -28.48
N THR A 688 2.69 14.09 -28.80
CA THR A 688 1.30 13.75 -29.16
C THR A 688 0.33 13.66 -27.98
N SER A 689 0.69 14.15 -26.81
CA SER A 689 -0.21 14.37 -25.68
C SER A 689 -0.50 15.86 -25.59
N GLY A 690 -1.73 16.28 -25.86
CA GLY A 690 -2.16 17.69 -25.82
C GLY A 690 -2.13 18.30 -24.42
N GLU A 691 -0.95 18.43 -23.83
CA GLU A 691 -0.69 19.13 -22.57
C GLU A 691 -0.04 20.48 -22.84
N ASP A 692 -0.54 21.50 -22.15
CA ASP A 692 -0.16 22.91 -22.30
C ASP A 692 1.32 23.15 -21.92
N SER A 693 2.15 23.46 -22.91
CA SER A 693 3.60 23.70 -22.78
C SER A 693 3.95 25.11 -22.28
N SER A 694 2.96 25.91 -21.87
CA SER A 694 3.15 27.34 -21.52
C SER A 694 3.41 27.63 -20.04
N THR A 695 3.37 26.62 -19.15
CA THR A 695 3.61 26.82 -17.71
C THR A 695 4.96 26.20 -17.30
N ASN A 696 5.82 26.99 -16.65
CA ASN A 696 7.07 26.53 -15.98
C ASN A 696 6.82 25.51 -14.83
N SER A 697 5.67 24.84 -14.78
CA SER A 697 5.23 23.97 -13.67
C SER A 697 5.86 22.58 -13.68
N LYS A 698 6.36 22.10 -14.83
CA LYS A 698 7.02 20.80 -15.00
C LYS A 698 8.50 20.98 -15.37
N LEU A 699 9.33 19.97 -15.06
CA LEU A 699 10.76 19.95 -15.39
C LEU A 699 10.97 19.90 -16.91
N ASN A 700 11.31 21.03 -17.51
CA ASN A 700 11.64 21.15 -18.93
C ASN A 700 13.14 20.98 -19.13
N THR A 701 13.54 20.20 -20.12
CA THR A 701 14.94 19.85 -20.39
C THR A 701 15.37 20.22 -21.80
N SER A 702 14.63 21.08 -22.51
CA SER A 702 14.90 21.45 -23.90
C SER A 702 14.29 22.80 -24.29
N GLY A 703 14.60 23.27 -25.49
CA GLY A 703 14.14 24.55 -26.01
C GLY A 703 15.21 25.64 -25.92
N SER A 704 14.85 26.84 -26.38
CA SER A 704 15.69 28.02 -26.36
C SER A 704 15.10 29.06 -25.41
N PHE A 705 15.95 29.56 -24.52
CA PHE A 705 15.57 30.52 -23.50
C PHE A 705 15.71 31.96 -24.00
N SER A 706 14.78 32.82 -23.61
CA SER A 706 14.87 34.26 -23.86
C SER A 706 14.26 35.09 -22.73
N GLY A 707 14.86 36.25 -22.46
CA GLY A 707 14.48 37.11 -21.34
C GLY A 707 15.09 36.66 -20.01
N GLY A 708 14.41 36.98 -18.91
CA GLY A 708 14.82 36.63 -17.54
C GLY A 708 15.95 37.49 -16.97
N GLU A 709 16.10 37.41 -15.65
CA GLU A 709 17.20 38.04 -14.91
C GLU A 709 18.32 37.03 -14.72
N LYS A 710 19.54 37.37 -15.17
CA LYS A 710 20.71 36.50 -14.98
C LYS A 710 21.11 36.55 -13.51
N ILE A 711 21.02 35.40 -12.84
CA ILE A 711 21.49 35.23 -11.46
C ILE A 711 23.01 35.14 -11.44
N THR A 712 23.58 34.26 -12.27
CA THR A 712 25.02 34.04 -12.34
C THR A 712 25.45 33.43 -13.67
N GLN A 713 26.74 33.53 -13.99
CA GLN A 713 27.39 32.85 -15.10
C GLN A 713 28.71 32.25 -14.62
N PHE A 714 28.98 31.00 -14.99
CA PHE A 714 30.11 30.24 -14.47
C PHE A 714 30.64 29.26 -15.51
N THR A 715 31.88 28.83 -15.32
CA THR A 715 32.47 27.69 -16.02
C THR A 715 32.32 26.45 -15.14
N LEU A 716 31.84 25.34 -15.70
CA LEU A 716 31.79 24.07 -14.98
C LEU A 716 33.21 23.54 -14.78
N SER A 717 33.77 23.73 -13.60
CA SER A 717 35.22 23.62 -13.36
C SER A 717 35.71 22.20 -13.03
N LYS A 718 34.83 21.36 -12.52
CA LYS A 718 35.07 19.98 -12.11
C LYS A 718 33.74 19.24 -12.01
N LYS A 719 33.79 17.92 -11.88
CA LYS A 719 32.61 17.04 -11.78
C LYS A 719 31.53 17.55 -10.82
N ASN A 720 31.92 17.89 -9.60
CA ASN A 720 31.04 18.47 -8.58
C ASN A 720 31.36 19.97 -8.44
N THR A 721 30.68 20.84 -9.20
CA THR A 721 30.95 22.29 -9.16
C THR A 721 30.02 22.99 -8.16
N VAL A 722 30.57 23.83 -7.27
CA VAL A 722 29.78 24.61 -6.30
C VAL A 722 29.89 26.10 -6.63
N ILE A 723 28.76 26.80 -6.70
CA ILE A 723 28.64 28.22 -6.99
C ILE A 723 27.94 28.90 -5.80
N ASN A 724 28.65 29.79 -5.10
CA ASN A 724 28.10 30.54 -3.98
C ASN A 724 27.64 31.92 -4.45
N ILE A 725 26.38 32.28 -4.18
CA ILE A 725 25.72 33.50 -4.68
C ILE A 725 25.11 34.35 -3.56
#